data_AF-A0A150QT54-F1
#
_entry.id   AF-A0A150QT54-F1
#
_cell.length_a   1.000
_cell.length_b   1.000
_cell.length_c   1.000
_cell.angle_alpha   90.00
_cell.angle_beta   90.00
_cell.angle_gamma   90.00
#
_symmetry.space_group_name_H-M   'P 1'
#
loop_
_entity.id
_entity.type
_entity.pdbx_description
1 polymer ?
#
loop_
_entity_poly.entity_id
_entity_poly.type
_entity_poly.pdbx_seq_one_letter_code
_entity_poly.pdbx_strand_id
1 'polypeptide(L)'
;MPLPRARRFRVGLLLQVISAIMFCAGVAHAQVNDTDGDGVVNALDNCPGVANFDQENTDRDRYGNACDNCPEVRNDDQRNTDGDSLGDACDLDDDNDEVEDTVDSCPLAYNPDQENSDDDTIGDACDNCPEDTNQSQSDTDTDGVGNACDNCQGTANQSQVDTDEDGNGDACDSDDDNDGDPDNLDNCPLQANSDQADIDGDAIGDVCDTDDDNDGVTDPDDNCPIVANSGQVDTDGDSLGDACDPDIDNDTHPNNADNCPQLANANQLDSDLDGIGDVCDPDDDNDGHADNLDNCPLTFNFDQADTDTDGPDGFGNVCDNCPSISNPDQQDADGDRRGDRCDNCDRTPNADQADNEMDGIGDACDPDDDNDTVADVDDNCPTVSNRSQADNEMDGIGDSCDADDDNDGVLDIGDNCPFASNADQANNEGDTQGDACDPDDDNDGILDAVDNCPFASNTIQTDTDDDARGDVCDDDDDGDGILDAVDNCPTAANADQANNDGDTLGDTCDPDDDNDTVLDVADNCQFTANTDQANNERDETGDACDDDDDNDTVLDAADNCPMAANTDQANNDGDALGDACDPDDDNDTVLDVADNCQFTANTDQANNERDETGDACDDDDDNDTVLDAADNCPMAANTDQANNDGDALGDACDPDDDNDTVLDVADNCQFTANTDQANNERDELGDACDDDDDNDMVADVDDNCPFVVNTNQTNTDRNGPNADALGDVCDDDDDGDGLTDLQETALETDTRSIDHDGDTIADYAEVANPNDPEDPANDTDGDGIIDARDNDSDDDGVLDIDEAGDADIGTPPIDSDGDGLPNYRDPDSDNDGVGDADDNCPLVANADQQDVDGDGDGNACDGDSDGDLVLDDVDNCLLLANPLQEDADGDGLGDVCDPDGDPDADGVPNAEDNCFLVANPLQEDVDGDGDGDVCDSDADNDGVSDGDNCPLHANAAQEDADGDGVGDACDNCVDWANPEQEDANDNGIGDVCDPTFDRDLDGTVDPEDNCPALANADQADADGDGVGDVCDSCPEDANRDQADEDGDGIGDACDETGAGGAGGEGGAGGDGGAGGSGGMGGEGGQDVAVDPEFVGGCDCRMSDAPSSRAAWGLAVGLALILRRRRKGSAAPAARAGRAS
;
A
#
# COMPACT_ATOMS: atom_id res chain seq x y z
N MET A 1 47.93 -3.23 -45.54
CA MET A 1 48.24 -2.00 -46.28
C MET A 1 46.93 -1.43 -46.79
N PRO A 2 46.63 -0.12 -46.67
CA PRO A 2 47.03 0.86 -45.64
C PRO A 2 46.09 0.72 -44.39
N LEU A 3 46.08 1.48 -43.26
CA LEU A 3 46.39 2.87 -42.87
C LEU A 3 45.39 3.94 -43.39
N PRO A 4 45.11 5.08 -42.70
CA PRO A 4 45.63 5.57 -41.38
C PRO A 4 44.69 6.38 -40.42
N ARG A 5 44.96 6.33 -39.09
CA ARG A 5 44.96 7.46 -38.09
C ARG A 5 43.64 8.23 -37.75
N ALA A 6 43.48 8.87 -36.56
CA ALA A 6 44.15 8.78 -35.24
C ALA A 6 43.43 9.68 -34.17
N ARG A 7 43.58 9.38 -32.88
CA ARG A 7 43.51 10.36 -31.76
C ARG A 7 44.92 10.74 -31.25
N ARG A 8 45.06 11.90 -30.58
CA ARG A 8 46.27 12.61 -30.09
C ARG A 8 45.76 13.80 -29.23
N PHE A 9 46.42 14.36 -28.19
CA PHE A 9 47.82 14.25 -27.70
C PHE A 9 47.99 14.97 -26.32
N ARG A 10 48.87 14.49 -25.42
CA ARG A 10 49.73 15.26 -24.43
C ARG A 10 49.04 15.88 -23.17
N VAL A 11 49.70 16.10 -22.00
CA VAL A 11 51.09 15.80 -21.48
C VAL A 11 51.10 15.72 -19.92
N GLY A 12 51.93 14.84 -19.33
CA GLY A 12 52.28 14.68 -17.90
C GLY A 12 52.76 13.21 -17.69
N LEU A 13 53.92 12.80 -17.14
CA LEU A 13 54.69 13.11 -15.91
C LEU A 13 53.96 12.60 -14.65
N LEU A 14 54.50 11.75 -13.76
CA LEU A 14 55.88 11.25 -13.52
C LEU A 14 55.91 9.84 -12.84
N LEU A 15 56.95 9.01 -13.08
CA LEU A 15 57.31 7.77 -12.32
C LEU A 15 56.23 6.62 -12.33
N GLN A 16 56.43 5.38 -11.86
CA GLN A 16 57.61 4.66 -11.29
C GLN A 16 57.69 3.17 -11.78
N VAL A 17 58.67 2.40 -11.26
CA VAL A 17 58.87 0.92 -11.29
C VAL A 17 58.63 0.10 -12.59
N ILE A 18 59.71 -0.44 -13.17
CA ILE A 18 59.72 -1.80 -13.79
C ILE A 18 61.01 -2.54 -13.39
N SER A 19 60.84 -3.54 -12.51
CA SER A 19 61.32 -4.93 -12.57
C SER A 19 62.73 -5.34 -13.11
N ALA A 20 63.35 -6.25 -12.35
CA ALA A 20 64.04 -7.49 -12.78
C ALA A 20 65.55 -7.56 -13.16
N ILE A 21 66.23 -8.48 -12.42
CA ILE A 21 67.26 -9.47 -12.85
C ILE A 21 68.77 -9.05 -12.94
N MET A 22 69.52 -9.60 -11.97
CA MET A 22 70.92 -10.11 -11.98
C MET A 22 72.04 -9.42 -12.82
N PHE A 23 73.16 -9.04 -12.18
CA PHE A 23 74.45 -9.79 -12.22
C PHE A 23 75.63 -9.15 -11.41
N CYS A 24 76.24 -9.93 -10.50
CA CYS A 24 77.64 -9.93 -10.03
C CYS A 24 78.48 -8.62 -9.79
N ALA A 25 78.68 -8.31 -8.49
CA ALA A 25 79.97 -8.08 -7.79
C ALA A 25 80.95 -6.91 -8.15
N GLY A 26 81.36 -6.11 -7.13
CA GLY A 26 82.68 -5.41 -7.17
C GLY A 26 82.97 -4.15 -6.30
N VAL A 27 83.23 -4.33 -4.99
CA VAL A 27 83.86 -3.40 -4.00
C VAL A 27 84.71 -2.21 -4.51
N ALA A 28 84.51 -0.96 -3.98
CA ALA A 28 85.57 0.06 -3.75
C ALA A 28 85.22 1.37 -2.96
N HIS A 29 85.72 1.50 -1.71
CA HIS A 29 86.33 2.70 -1.04
C HIS A 29 85.64 4.09 -0.95
N ALA A 30 85.92 4.81 0.16
CA ALA A 30 85.25 6.05 0.61
C ALA A 30 86.02 7.39 0.41
N GLN A 31 85.32 8.50 0.70
CA GLN A 31 85.83 9.87 0.93
C GLN A 31 85.35 10.38 2.31
N VAL A 32 85.87 11.53 2.76
CA VAL A 32 85.42 12.24 3.97
C VAL A 32 84.96 13.64 3.54
N ASN A 33 83.85 14.12 4.10
CA ASN A 33 83.29 15.43 3.74
C ASN A 33 83.90 16.57 4.57
N ASP A 34 84.16 17.65 3.84
CA ASP A 34 84.60 19.00 4.21
C ASP A 34 83.86 19.84 3.15
N THR A 35 82.79 20.54 3.57
CA THR A 35 81.78 21.09 2.63
C THR A 35 82.23 22.40 1.97
N ASP A 36 82.84 23.31 2.74
CA ASP A 36 83.24 24.64 2.22
C ASP A 36 84.74 24.73 1.85
N GLY A 37 85.57 23.79 2.29
CA GLY A 37 86.97 23.68 1.92
C GLY A 37 87.94 24.47 2.81
N ASP A 38 87.57 24.86 4.02
CA ASP A 38 88.47 25.57 4.94
C ASP A 38 89.58 24.67 5.54
N GLY A 39 89.34 23.36 5.64
CA GLY A 39 90.24 22.35 6.17
C GLY A 39 89.83 21.70 7.51
N VAL A 40 88.70 22.07 8.09
CA VAL A 40 87.96 21.34 9.12
C VAL A 40 87.03 20.33 8.43
N VAL A 41 86.49 19.35 9.17
CA VAL A 41 85.52 18.37 8.63
C VAL A 41 84.19 18.57 9.34
N ASN A 42 83.06 18.44 8.62
CA ASN A 42 81.72 18.86 9.08
C ASN A 42 81.32 18.37 10.49
N ALA A 43 81.84 17.21 10.93
CA ALA A 43 81.56 16.63 12.25
C ALA A 43 82.41 17.21 13.41
N LEU A 44 83.28 18.18 13.12
CA LEU A 44 84.14 18.92 14.05
C LEU A 44 84.14 20.42 13.72
N ASP A 45 83.20 20.85 12.89
CA ASP A 45 83.10 22.19 12.32
C ASP A 45 81.85 22.88 12.89
N ASN A 46 82.02 24.06 13.47
CA ASN A 46 80.91 24.85 13.99
C ASN A 46 80.30 25.83 12.98
N CYS A 47 80.84 25.93 11.77
CA CYS A 47 80.17 26.58 10.63
C CYS A 47 80.29 25.75 9.34
N PRO A 48 79.66 24.56 9.21
CA PRO A 48 79.84 23.62 8.08
C PRO A 48 79.49 24.09 6.65
N GLY A 49 79.23 25.38 6.45
CA GLY A 49 79.07 26.03 5.15
C GLY A 49 79.68 27.44 5.06
N VAL A 50 80.41 27.92 6.08
CA VAL A 50 80.97 29.28 6.16
C VAL A 50 82.40 29.28 6.74
N ALA A 51 83.34 28.81 5.92
CA ALA A 51 84.78 28.67 6.14
C ALA A 51 85.43 29.54 7.23
N ASN A 52 85.62 28.99 8.42
CA ASN A 52 86.08 29.65 9.64
C ASN A 52 87.20 28.87 10.37
N PHE A 53 88.37 28.74 9.74
CA PHE A 53 89.46 27.84 10.16
C PHE A 53 89.99 27.97 11.61
N ASP A 54 89.73 29.09 12.29
CA ASP A 54 90.05 29.26 13.72
C ASP A 54 88.96 28.72 14.68
N GLN A 55 87.76 28.43 14.18
CA GLN A 55 86.64 27.82 14.90
C GLN A 55 86.31 28.58 16.19
N GLU A 56 86.36 29.92 16.11
CA GLU A 56 86.07 30.79 17.25
C GLU A 56 84.57 30.86 17.50
N ASN A 57 84.20 30.64 18.76
CA ASN A 57 82.87 30.74 19.33
C ASN A 57 83.06 31.41 20.71
N THR A 58 82.32 32.48 20.99
CA THR A 58 82.59 33.38 22.14
C THR A 58 81.82 32.98 23.39
N ASP A 59 80.59 32.56 23.18
CA ASP A 59 79.41 32.52 24.06
C ASP A 59 78.99 31.08 24.40
N ARG A 60 79.17 30.16 23.43
CA ARG A 60 79.03 28.69 23.46
C ARG A 60 77.64 28.14 23.22
N ASP A 61 77.07 28.64 22.14
CA ASP A 61 75.98 28.02 21.40
C ASP A 61 76.45 26.78 20.59
N ARG A 62 75.73 26.45 19.51
CA ARG A 62 76.01 25.36 18.57
C ARG A 62 76.89 25.79 17.37
N TYR A 63 76.86 27.05 16.98
CA TYR A 63 77.44 27.62 15.77
C TYR A 63 78.82 28.23 16.07
N GLY A 64 79.31 29.12 15.22
CA GLY A 64 80.56 29.83 15.43
C GLY A 64 80.48 31.25 14.92
N ASN A 65 81.32 32.15 15.44
CA ASN A 65 81.35 33.61 15.22
C ASN A 65 81.35 34.09 13.74
N ALA A 66 81.42 33.17 12.77
CA ALA A 66 81.44 33.42 11.33
C ALA A 66 80.11 33.07 10.61
N CYS A 67 79.26 32.26 11.24
CA CYS A 67 77.92 31.88 10.77
C CYS A 67 76.81 32.14 11.79
N ASP A 68 77.20 32.35 13.05
CA ASP A 68 76.38 32.80 14.16
C ASP A 68 75.91 34.25 13.93
N ASN A 69 74.60 34.49 14.04
CA ASN A 69 73.98 35.81 13.92
C ASN A 69 73.98 36.61 15.24
N CYS A 70 74.25 35.98 16.39
CA CYS A 70 74.47 36.64 17.68
C CYS A 70 75.82 36.30 18.37
N PRO A 71 77.02 36.59 17.77
CA PRO A 71 78.36 36.20 18.28
C PRO A 71 78.83 36.63 19.69
N GLU A 72 77.98 37.24 20.51
CA GLU A 72 78.20 37.47 21.94
C GLU A 72 77.04 36.98 22.86
N VAL A 73 75.95 36.42 22.31
CA VAL A 73 74.72 36.01 23.03
C VAL A 73 74.15 34.69 22.48
N ARG A 74 74.07 33.66 23.33
CA ARG A 74 73.79 32.28 22.95
C ARG A 74 72.37 32.00 22.42
N ASN A 75 72.23 31.77 21.12
CA ASN A 75 71.03 31.28 20.44
C ASN A 75 71.29 30.01 19.60
N ASP A 76 71.08 28.83 20.22
CA ASP A 76 71.27 27.51 19.60
C ASP A 76 70.33 27.21 18.41
N ASP A 77 69.31 28.05 18.18
CA ASP A 77 68.32 27.95 17.10
C ASP A 77 68.59 28.92 15.93
N GLN A 78 69.38 29.97 16.14
CA GLN A 78 69.74 30.99 15.13
C GLN A 78 68.51 31.69 14.51
N ARG A 79 67.47 31.92 15.30
CA ARG A 79 66.30 32.69 14.85
C ARG A 79 66.72 34.11 14.44
N ASN A 80 66.07 34.59 13.40
CA ASN A 80 66.17 35.91 12.77
C ASN A 80 64.82 36.08 12.07
N THR A 81 63.91 36.83 12.68
CA THR A 81 62.50 36.90 12.27
C THR A 81 62.29 37.89 11.11
N ASP A 82 63.03 39.01 11.08
CA ASP A 82 62.95 40.06 10.06
C ASP A 82 63.75 39.82 8.75
N GLY A 83 64.78 38.97 8.77
CA GLY A 83 65.74 38.78 7.67
C GLY A 83 67.00 39.67 7.69
N ASP A 84 67.35 40.33 8.81
CA ASP A 84 68.54 41.21 8.94
C ASP A 84 69.88 40.44 8.99
N SER A 85 70.75 40.80 9.93
CA SER A 85 72.16 40.52 10.08
C SER A 85 72.53 40.25 11.54
N LEU A 86 71.62 40.56 12.46
CA LEU A 86 71.54 40.08 13.83
C LEU A 86 70.58 38.88 13.91
N GLY A 87 70.06 38.58 15.09
CA GLY A 87 68.99 37.61 15.33
C GLY A 87 68.32 37.90 16.66
N ASP A 88 67.16 37.30 16.88
CA ASP A 88 66.18 37.68 17.92
C ASP A 88 66.80 37.73 19.34
N ALA A 89 67.79 36.87 19.61
CA ALA A 89 68.49 36.88 20.90
C ALA A 89 69.42 38.09 21.13
N CYS A 90 69.60 38.98 20.14
CA CYS A 90 70.55 40.09 20.20
C CYS A 90 70.22 41.34 19.37
N ASP A 91 69.06 41.43 18.72
CA ASP A 91 68.55 42.71 18.23
C ASP A 91 67.83 43.49 19.35
N LEU A 92 66.99 44.47 18.98
CA LEU A 92 66.20 45.35 19.86
C LEU A 92 64.84 45.73 19.23
N ASP A 93 64.49 45.09 18.10
CA ASP A 93 63.44 45.41 17.12
C ASP A 93 63.36 44.16 16.20
N ASP A 94 63.01 43.00 16.79
CA ASP A 94 63.26 41.65 16.21
C ASP A 94 62.50 41.34 14.89
N ASP A 95 61.46 42.12 14.55
CA ASP A 95 60.72 42.05 13.28
C ASP A 95 60.86 43.29 12.37
N ASN A 96 61.58 44.33 12.83
CA ASN A 96 61.88 45.58 12.12
C ASN A 96 60.67 46.51 11.82
N ASP A 97 59.68 46.63 12.72
CA ASP A 97 58.53 47.53 12.56
C ASP A 97 58.74 49.01 12.94
N GLU A 98 59.87 49.36 13.56
CA GLU A 98 60.23 50.64 14.20
C GLU A 98 59.80 50.80 15.70
N VAL A 99 59.37 49.73 16.38
CA VAL A 99 59.12 49.63 17.83
C VAL A 99 60.26 48.84 18.53
N GLU A 100 60.57 49.14 19.80
CA GLU A 100 61.57 48.36 20.55
C GLU A 100 60.85 47.24 21.34
N ASP A 101 61.26 45.96 21.23
CA ASP A 101 60.58 44.78 21.82
C ASP A 101 60.21 44.88 23.32
N THR A 102 60.90 45.76 24.06
CA THR A 102 60.58 46.04 25.48
C THR A 102 59.35 46.95 25.72
N VAL A 103 58.73 47.47 24.66
CA VAL A 103 57.47 48.24 24.66
C VAL A 103 56.48 47.78 23.60
N ASP A 104 56.84 46.74 22.85
CA ASP A 104 56.05 46.09 21.82
C ASP A 104 55.07 45.08 22.44
N SER A 105 53.91 44.92 21.80
CA SER A 105 52.87 43.94 22.09
C SER A 105 52.98 42.66 21.24
N CYS A 106 53.65 42.71 20.09
CA CYS A 106 53.97 41.56 19.24
C CYS A 106 55.44 41.55 18.78
N PRO A 107 56.44 41.36 19.68
CA PRO A 107 57.88 41.37 19.38
C PRO A 107 58.44 40.49 18.24
N LEU A 108 57.61 39.76 17.51
CA LEU A 108 57.98 38.81 16.44
C LEU A 108 56.99 38.86 15.25
N ALA A 109 56.12 39.88 15.16
CA ALA A 109 55.01 39.92 14.19
C ALA A 109 54.53 41.35 13.80
N TYR A 110 55.44 42.15 13.22
CA TYR A 110 55.28 43.45 12.53
C TYR A 110 53.92 44.15 12.73
N ASN A 111 53.78 44.96 13.78
CA ASN A 111 52.54 45.69 14.10
C ASN A 111 52.80 47.16 14.52
N PRO A 112 53.25 48.03 13.58
CA PRO A 112 53.78 49.37 13.88
C PRO A 112 52.73 50.41 14.33
N ASP A 113 51.47 50.04 14.30
CA ASP A 113 50.32 50.75 14.89
C ASP A 113 50.03 50.31 16.33
N GLN A 114 50.46 49.11 16.72
CA GLN A 114 50.28 48.51 18.05
C GLN A 114 48.80 48.47 18.46
N GLU A 115 47.95 47.98 17.53
CA GLU A 115 46.54 47.72 17.82
C GLU A 115 46.42 46.46 18.71
N ASN A 116 45.56 46.58 19.71
CA ASN A 116 45.18 45.61 20.72
C ASN A 116 43.73 45.98 21.08
N SER A 117 42.78 45.11 20.82
CA SER A 117 41.35 45.45 20.85
C SER A 117 40.67 45.15 22.20
N ASP A 118 41.25 44.25 23.00
CA ASP A 118 40.74 43.76 24.29
C ASP A 118 41.30 44.45 25.57
N ASP A 119 42.33 45.32 25.45
CA ASP A 119 43.11 45.95 26.54
C ASP A 119 44.02 44.97 27.36
N ASP A 120 44.47 43.83 26.78
CA ASP A 120 45.45 42.87 27.36
C ASP A 120 46.92 43.38 27.33
N THR A 121 47.82 42.64 26.70
CA THR A 121 49.29 42.81 26.67
C THR A 121 49.92 42.29 25.38
N ILE A 122 49.16 41.56 24.58
CA ILE A 122 49.51 40.95 23.31
C ILE A 122 48.77 41.74 22.21
N GLY A 123 49.36 41.92 21.03
CA GLY A 123 48.77 42.77 19.98
C GLY A 123 47.92 41.98 19.01
N ASP A 124 46.94 42.62 18.36
CA ASP A 124 45.98 41.99 17.43
C ASP A 124 46.68 41.25 16.25
N ALA A 125 47.96 41.54 15.99
CA ALA A 125 48.78 40.91 14.95
C ALA A 125 49.43 39.58 15.36
N CYS A 126 49.40 39.23 16.64
CA CYS A 126 49.96 37.99 17.21
C CYS A 126 49.10 37.37 18.31
N ASP A 127 47.89 37.89 18.51
CA ASP A 127 46.90 37.34 19.44
C ASP A 127 45.97 36.35 18.74
N ASN A 128 45.81 35.16 19.29
CA ASN A 128 44.84 34.17 18.79
C ASN A 128 43.39 34.36 19.33
N CYS A 129 43.13 35.37 20.16
CA CYS A 129 41.79 35.92 20.45
C CYS A 129 41.82 37.46 20.56
N PRO A 130 41.97 38.22 19.46
CA PRO A 130 42.14 39.69 19.50
C PRO A 130 41.06 40.50 20.25
N GLU A 131 39.86 39.94 20.46
CA GLU A 131 38.75 40.59 21.17
C GLU A 131 38.53 40.04 22.60
N ASP A 132 39.23 38.96 23.02
CA ASP A 132 38.97 38.24 24.28
C ASP A 132 40.25 37.88 25.08
N THR A 133 40.41 38.52 26.25
CA THR A 133 41.67 38.52 27.04
C THR A 133 42.19 37.13 27.44
N ASN A 134 43.26 36.68 26.77
CA ASN A 134 43.69 35.28 26.78
C ASN A 134 45.18 35.04 27.13
N GLN A 135 45.92 36.04 27.66
CA GLN A 135 47.38 36.17 27.97
C GLN A 135 48.33 34.94 28.02
N SER A 136 47.85 33.71 28.21
CA SER A 136 48.60 32.48 28.00
C SER A 136 48.67 32.00 26.54
N GLN A 137 47.96 32.63 25.58
CA GLN A 137 47.92 32.25 24.15
C GLN A 137 47.80 30.73 24.00
N SER A 138 46.77 30.19 24.63
CA SER A 138 46.55 28.75 24.75
C SER A 138 45.59 28.33 23.67
N ASP A 139 46.04 27.34 22.91
CA ASP A 139 45.48 26.77 21.70
C ASP A 139 45.86 25.28 21.81
N THR A 140 44.88 24.40 21.72
CA THR A 140 44.98 23.01 22.22
C THR A 140 45.07 21.99 21.08
N ASP A 141 44.43 22.25 19.94
CA ASP A 141 44.53 21.46 18.70
C ASP A 141 45.49 22.09 17.67
N THR A 142 45.94 23.33 17.89
CA THR A 142 46.94 24.09 17.10
C THR A 142 46.44 24.66 15.78
N ASP A 143 45.18 25.08 15.73
CA ASP A 143 44.54 25.65 14.55
C ASP A 143 44.82 27.15 14.34
N GLY A 144 45.14 27.91 15.40
CA GLY A 144 45.41 29.35 15.37
C GLY A 144 44.33 30.25 15.98
N VAL A 145 43.23 29.71 16.50
CA VAL A 145 42.29 30.34 17.43
C VAL A 145 42.72 29.97 18.87
N GLY A 146 42.36 30.79 19.87
CA GLY A 146 42.69 30.52 21.27
C GLY A 146 41.51 29.97 22.07
N ASN A 147 41.77 29.03 23.00
CA ASN A 147 40.81 28.41 23.94
C ASN A 147 39.95 29.39 24.80
N ALA A 148 40.08 30.70 24.63
CA ALA A 148 39.28 31.73 25.28
C ALA A 148 38.12 32.26 24.40
N CYS A 149 38.25 32.13 23.07
CA CYS A 149 37.31 32.59 22.04
C CYS A 149 36.93 31.48 21.05
N ASP A 150 37.25 30.24 21.43
CA ASP A 150 37.20 29.04 20.62
C ASP A 150 36.05 28.13 21.09
N ASN A 151 35.12 27.85 20.17
CA ASN A 151 33.95 27.00 20.41
C ASN A 151 34.25 25.49 20.32
N CYS A 152 35.36 25.06 19.70
CA CYS A 152 35.73 23.65 19.55
C CYS A 152 37.13 23.33 20.10
N GLN A 153 37.31 23.54 21.42
CA GLN A 153 38.59 23.49 22.17
C GLN A 153 39.46 22.21 22.13
N GLY A 154 39.12 21.24 21.30
CA GLY A 154 39.95 20.08 20.97
C GLY A 154 39.87 19.61 19.51
N THR A 155 39.17 20.33 18.63
CA THR A 155 38.96 20.00 17.21
C THR A 155 39.12 21.26 16.35
N ALA A 156 40.27 21.38 15.71
CA ALA A 156 40.73 22.52 14.92
C ALA A 156 39.71 23.03 13.87
N ASN A 157 39.11 24.20 14.10
CA ASN A 157 37.97 24.72 13.32
C ASN A 157 38.02 26.23 13.00
N GLN A 158 39.18 26.75 12.60
CA GLN A 158 39.56 28.18 12.41
C GLN A 158 38.50 29.15 11.82
N SER A 159 37.49 28.67 11.11
CA SER A 159 36.33 29.46 10.68
C SER A 159 35.39 29.88 11.82
N GLN A 160 35.34 29.12 12.93
CA GLN A 160 34.46 29.32 14.10
C GLN A 160 33.01 29.52 13.65
N VAL A 161 32.50 28.51 12.94
CA VAL A 161 31.09 28.39 12.59
C VAL A 161 30.39 27.68 13.76
N ASP A 162 29.10 28.00 13.90
CA ASP A 162 28.19 27.79 15.03
C ASP A 162 26.81 28.00 14.38
N THR A 163 26.31 26.98 13.69
CA THR A 163 25.22 27.12 12.70
C THR A 163 23.84 27.30 13.36
N ASP A 164 23.61 26.72 14.55
CA ASP A 164 22.40 26.87 15.37
C ASP A 164 22.45 28.04 16.41
N GLU A 165 23.62 28.62 16.67
CA GLU A 165 23.93 29.55 17.77
C GLU A 165 23.84 28.93 19.21
N ASP A 166 24.04 27.61 19.40
CA ASP A 166 24.17 26.97 20.73
C ASP A 166 25.45 27.43 21.47
N GLY A 167 26.56 27.56 20.75
CA GLY A 167 27.88 27.91 21.28
C GLY A 167 28.86 26.74 21.44
N ASN A 168 28.50 25.55 20.98
CA ASN A 168 29.45 24.61 20.37
C ASN A 168 29.81 25.13 18.95
N GLY A 169 30.25 24.27 18.04
CA GLY A 169 30.46 24.66 16.64
C GLY A 169 30.62 23.45 15.73
N ASP A 170 30.40 23.65 14.44
CA ASP A 170 30.21 22.64 13.39
C ASP A 170 31.26 21.49 13.40
N ALA A 171 32.48 21.77 13.85
CA ALA A 171 33.56 20.79 13.89
C ALA A 171 33.58 19.91 15.16
N CYS A 172 32.66 20.13 16.10
CA CYS A 172 32.64 19.45 17.40
C CYS A 172 31.25 19.29 18.03
N ASP A 173 30.18 19.72 17.37
CA ASP A 173 28.85 19.18 17.65
C ASP A 173 28.65 17.84 16.91
N SER A 174 27.38 17.42 16.77
CA SER A 174 26.94 16.18 16.12
C SER A 174 25.50 16.26 15.62
N ASP A 175 24.97 17.48 15.52
CA ASP A 175 23.62 17.89 15.13
C ASP A 175 23.74 19.40 14.83
N ASP A 176 24.46 19.74 13.75
CA ASP A 176 25.02 21.08 13.48
C ASP A 176 23.99 22.23 13.36
N ASP A 177 22.71 21.93 13.12
CA ASP A 177 21.63 22.93 13.09
C ASP A 177 20.45 22.68 14.08
N ASN A 178 20.53 21.60 14.87
CA ASN A 178 19.64 21.27 15.99
C ASN A 178 18.19 20.90 15.60
N ASP A 179 17.98 20.21 14.48
CA ASP A 179 16.67 19.71 14.07
C ASP A 179 16.27 18.38 14.74
N GLY A 180 17.27 17.55 15.07
CA GLY A 180 17.13 16.26 15.74
C GLY A 180 17.81 15.06 15.05
N ASP A 181 18.26 15.19 13.80
CA ASP A 181 18.98 14.13 13.06
C ASP A 181 20.51 14.41 13.00
N PRO A 182 21.38 13.47 13.44
CA PRO A 182 22.83 13.74 13.49
C PRO A 182 23.50 13.88 12.12
N ASP A 183 24.53 14.72 11.97
CA ASP A 183 25.26 15.02 10.71
C ASP A 183 25.88 13.81 9.95
N ASN A 184 25.89 12.62 10.55
CA ASN A 184 26.29 11.38 9.88
C ASN A 184 25.11 10.54 9.33
N LEU A 185 23.88 11.01 9.49
CA LEU A 185 22.62 10.45 9.01
C LEU A 185 21.82 11.52 8.24
N ASP A 186 21.92 12.77 8.66
CA ASP A 186 21.31 13.94 8.05
C ASP A 186 21.83 14.17 6.61
N ASN A 187 20.90 14.41 5.68
CA ASN A 187 21.14 14.74 4.27
C ASN A 187 21.28 16.25 3.99
N CYS A 188 20.94 17.12 4.96
CA CYS A 188 21.23 18.55 4.96
C CYS A 188 21.88 19.09 6.27
N PRO A 189 23.11 18.65 6.65
CA PRO A 189 23.87 19.04 7.88
C PRO A 189 24.13 20.52 8.23
N LEU A 190 23.45 21.48 7.61
CA LEU A 190 23.53 22.91 7.88
C LEU A 190 22.19 23.65 7.62
N GLN A 191 21.08 22.93 7.34
CA GLN A 191 19.75 23.50 7.06
C GLN A 191 18.52 22.62 7.45
N ALA A 192 18.39 22.26 8.73
CA ALA A 192 17.19 21.83 9.47
C ALA A 192 15.98 21.35 8.65
N ASN A 193 15.94 20.05 8.38
CA ASN A 193 14.93 19.32 7.62
C ASN A 193 14.59 17.97 8.28
N SER A 194 14.04 18.00 9.50
CA SER A 194 13.68 16.82 10.34
C SER A 194 12.63 15.83 9.77
N ASP A 195 12.30 15.94 8.48
CA ASP A 195 11.58 14.96 7.67
C ASP A 195 12.49 14.21 6.68
N GLN A 196 13.75 14.64 6.53
CA GLN A 196 14.84 14.02 5.76
C GLN A 196 14.45 13.70 4.32
N ALA A 197 13.67 14.59 3.71
CA ALA A 197 13.24 14.47 2.33
C ALA A 197 14.44 14.58 1.36
N ASP A 198 14.46 13.69 0.37
CA ASP A 198 15.46 13.51 -0.70
C ASP A 198 14.68 12.90 -1.88
N ILE A 199 14.17 13.77 -2.77
CA ILE A 199 13.23 13.39 -3.83
C ILE A 199 13.87 12.53 -4.93
N ASP A 200 15.15 12.76 -5.26
CA ASP A 200 15.84 12.07 -6.36
C ASP A 200 16.77 10.90 -5.94
N GLY A 201 17.18 10.86 -4.67
CA GLY A 201 18.04 9.83 -4.09
C GLY A 201 19.55 10.03 -4.29
N ASP A 202 20.03 11.26 -4.55
CA ASP A 202 21.45 11.63 -4.62
C ASP A 202 22.15 11.61 -3.23
N ALA A 203 21.37 11.67 -2.15
CA ALA A 203 21.78 11.87 -0.75
C ALA A 203 22.21 13.30 -0.40
N ILE A 204 21.51 14.28 -0.99
CA ILE A 204 21.39 15.68 -0.56
C ILE A 204 19.89 15.92 -0.37
N GLY A 205 19.46 16.52 0.73
CA GLY A 205 18.02 16.73 0.96
C GLY A 205 17.45 17.96 0.25
N ASP A 206 16.14 17.95 0.00
CA ASP A 206 15.39 19.00 -0.74
C ASP A 206 15.62 20.43 -0.19
N VAL A 207 15.92 20.55 1.11
CA VAL A 207 16.13 21.87 1.75
C VAL A 207 17.51 22.46 1.43
N CYS A 208 18.46 21.65 0.97
CA CYS A 208 19.85 22.04 0.70
C CYS A 208 20.41 21.68 -0.69
N ASP A 209 19.67 20.95 -1.53
CA ASP A 209 19.95 20.94 -2.96
C ASP A 209 19.48 22.25 -3.63
N THR A 210 19.43 22.21 -4.96
CA THR A 210 19.34 23.32 -5.91
C THR A 210 18.80 22.85 -7.28
N ASP A 211 18.29 21.62 -7.37
CA ASP A 211 17.86 20.86 -8.55
C ASP A 211 17.12 19.61 -8.01
N ASP A 212 16.12 19.76 -7.11
CA ASP A 212 15.61 18.72 -6.17
C ASP A 212 15.10 17.40 -6.81
N ASP A 213 14.90 17.36 -8.13
CA ASP A 213 14.53 16.16 -8.90
C ASP A 213 15.60 15.69 -9.92
N ASN A 214 16.78 16.33 -9.89
CA ASN A 214 17.96 16.15 -10.72
C ASN A 214 17.74 16.21 -12.25
N ASP A 215 16.70 16.87 -12.76
CA ASP A 215 16.48 17.00 -14.22
C ASP A 215 17.58 17.83 -14.93
N GLY A 216 18.20 18.76 -14.20
CA GLY A 216 19.18 19.73 -14.69
C GLY A 216 18.64 21.15 -14.86
N VAL A 217 17.51 21.47 -14.21
CA VAL A 217 16.94 22.81 -14.04
C VAL A 217 16.79 23.06 -12.54
N THR A 218 17.22 24.24 -12.09
CA THR A 218 17.24 24.57 -10.67
C THR A 218 15.89 25.11 -10.23
N ASP A 219 15.35 24.63 -9.12
CA ASP A 219 14.06 25.00 -8.47
C ASP A 219 13.63 26.48 -8.61
N PRO A 220 14.49 27.52 -8.52
CA PRO A 220 14.04 28.92 -8.63
C PRO A 220 13.86 29.42 -10.08
N ASP A 221 14.27 28.61 -11.06
CA ASP A 221 14.07 28.77 -12.51
C ASP A 221 13.19 27.61 -13.08
N ASP A 222 12.64 26.73 -12.21
CA ASP A 222 11.84 25.53 -12.54
C ASP A 222 10.31 25.75 -12.40
N ASN A 223 9.50 25.05 -13.20
CA ASN A 223 8.03 25.03 -13.10
C ASN A 223 7.41 23.73 -12.52
N CYS A 224 8.20 22.68 -12.30
CA CYS A 224 7.87 21.53 -11.44
C CYS A 224 9.05 21.14 -10.53
N PRO A 225 9.41 21.95 -9.51
CA PRO A 225 10.61 21.73 -8.68
C PRO A 225 10.80 20.37 -7.99
N ILE A 226 9.81 19.48 -8.04
CA ILE A 226 9.79 18.17 -7.37
C ILE A 226 9.37 17.02 -8.31
N VAL A 227 9.32 17.25 -9.63
CA VAL A 227 8.90 16.25 -10.64
C VAL A 227 9.64 16.45 -11.97
N ALA A 228 10.76 15.73 -12.13
CA ALA A 228 11.76 15.92 -13.19
C ALA A 228 11.19 16.09 -14.61
N ASN A 229 11.20 17.31 -15.14
CA ASN A 229 10.46 17.65 -16.36
C ASN A 229 11.32 18.06 -17.58
N SER A 230 12.55 18.58 -17.37
CA SER A 230 13.71 19.04 -18.19
C SER A 230 13.51 19.69 -19.57
N GLY A 231 12.36 19.49 -20.18
CA GLY A 231 11.84 20.25 -21.29
C GLY A 231 11.25 21.59 -20.85
N GLN A 232 10.85 21.73 -19.57
CA GLN A 232 10.10 22.87 -19.03
C GLN A 232 8.91 23.18 -19.94
N VAL A 233 7.99 22.22 -20.01
CA VAL A 233 6.73 22.33 -20.75
C VAL A 233 5.71 22.97 -19.81
N ASP A 234 4.90 23.85 -20.40
CA ASP A 234 3.97 24.80 -19.80
C ASP A 234 2.94 25.03 -20.91
N THR A 235 1.90 24.18 -20.95
CA THR A 235 0.98 24.06 -22.09
C THR A 235 -0.12 25.13 -22.10
N ASP A 236 -0.69 25.49 -20.95
CA ASP A 236 -1.67 26.59 -20.83
C ASP A 236 -1.01 27.99 -20.72
N GLY A 237 0.13 28.10 -20.03
CA GLY A 237 0.84 29.35 -19.74
C GLY A 237 0.69 29.91 -18.31
N ASP A 238 0.21 29.13 -17.34
CA ASP A 238 0.02 29.48 -15.92
C ASP A 238 1.35 29.70 -15.17
N SER A 239 2.41 28.96 -15.53
CA SER A 239 3.73 28.82 -14.88
C SER A 239 3.91 27.66 -13.89
N LEU A 240 2.93 26.76 -13.74
CA LEU A 240 3.15 25.35 -13.40
C LEU A 240 3.70 24.61 -14.64
N GLY A 241 3.91 23.30 -14.57
CA GLY A 241 4.41 22.53 -15.72
C GLY A 241 3.73 21.20 -15.93
N ASP A 242 3.68 20.72 -17.18
CA ASP A 242 2.92 19.55 -17.62
C ASP A 242 3.18 18.24 -16.82
N ALA A 243 4.25 18.16 -16.03
CA ALA A 243 4.61 17.01 -15.20
C ALA A 243 4.02 17.04 -13.77
N CYS A 244 3.60 18.22 -13.29
CA CYS A 244 3.11 18.45 -11.93
C CYS A 244 1.81 19.28 -11.88
N ASP A 245 1.34 19.75 -13.04
CA ASP A 245 0.07 20.43 -13.22
C ASP A 245 -1.09 19.42 -13.27
N PRO A 246 -2.14 19.56 -12.44
CA PRO A 246 -3.31 18.68 -12.49
C PRO A 246 -4.31 18.98 -13.63
N ASP A 247 -4.21 20.12 -14.34
CA ASP A 247 -5.11 20.56 -15.44
C ASP A 247 -4.27 21.27 -16.52
N ILE A 248 -3.53 20.47 -17.31
CA ILE A 248 -2.37 20.91 -18.12
C ILE A 248 -2.72 21.93 -19.23
N ASP A 249 -3.99 22.11 -19.56
CA ASP A 249 -4.46 23.06 -20.57
C ASP A 249 -5.56 24.04 -20.12
N ASN A 250 -5.97 23.96 -18.85
CA ASN A 250 -6.85 24.90 -18.14
C ASN A 250 -8.29 24.93 -18.69
N ASP A 251 -8.84 23.76 -19.01
CA ASP A 251 -10.22 23.58 -19.49
C ASP A 251 -11.24 23.33 -18.37
N THR A 252 -10.76 23.07 -17.15
CA THR A 252 -11.45 22.70 -15.90
C THR A 252 -11.68 21.20 -15.63
N HIS A 253 -11.17 20.29 -16.47
CA HIS A 253 -11.10 18.86 -16.16
C HIS A 253 -9.68 18.46 -15.72
N PRO A 254 -9.50 17.68 -14.64
CA PRO A 254 -8.18 17.23 -14.23
C PRO A 254 -7.68 16.09 -15.15
N ASN A 255 -6.37 16.02 -15.40
CA ASN A 255 -5.74 15.13 -16.39
C ASN A 255 -6.10 13.63 -16.31
N ASN A 256 -6.61 13.16 -15.17
CA ASN A 256 -7.01 11.78 -14.92
C ASN A 256 -8.50 11.50 -15.20
N ALA A 257 -9.30 12.54 -15.42
CA ALA A 257 -10.70 12.48 -15.84
C ALA A 257 -10.93 13.22 -17.19
N ASP A 258 -9.90 13.86 -17.73
CA ASP A 258 -9.88 14.50 -19.05
C ASP A 258 -9.48 13.49 -20.14
N ASN A 259 -10.27 13.41 -21.22
CA ASN A 259 -9.99 12.58 -22.39
C ASN A 259 -9.10 13.27 -23.46
N CYS A 260 -8.71 14.53 -23.28
CA CYS A 260 -7.63 15.20 -24.01
C CYS A 260 -6.68 16.09 -23.15
N PRO A 261 -5.87 15.53 -22.21
CA PRO A 261 -4.99 16.23 -21.23
C PRO A 261 -3.85 17.14 -21.72
N GLN A 262 -4.02 17.80 -22.86
CA GLN A 262 -3.05 18.56 -23.65
C GLN A 262 -3.73 19.53 -24.66
N LEU A 263 -5.07 19.53 -24.78
CA LEU A 263 -5.82 20.07 -25.92
C LEU A 263 -7.20 20.72 -25.64
N ALA A 264 -7.55 21.02 -24.38
CA ALA A 264 -8.62 21.92 -23.94
C ALA A 264 -9.97 21.78 -24.66
N ASN A 265 -10.79 20.84 -24.17
CA ASN A 265 -12.04 20.38 -24.75
C ASN A 265 -13.15 20.28 -23.69
N ALA A 266 -13.48 21.39 -23.01
CA ALA A 266 -14.32 21.48 -21.80
C ALA A 266 -15.79 21.00 -21.89
N ASN A 267 -16.13 20.26 -22.95
CA ASN A 267 -17.34 19.48 -23.16
C ASN A 267 -17.09 17.96 -23.18
N GLN A 268 -15.83 17.51 -23.01
CA GLN A 268 -15.35 16.12 -22.87
C GLN A 268 -15.97 15.13 -23.88
N LEU A 269 -16.23 15.59 -25.10
CA LEU A 269 -16.89 14.77 -26.12
C LEU A 269 -15.91 13.75 -26.70
N ASP A 270 -16.33 12.50 -26.63
CA ASP A 270 -15.69 11.30 -27.13
C ASP A 270 -16.79 10.54 -27.90
N SER A 271 -16.64 10.46 -29.23
CA SER A 271 -17.68 9.99 -30.14
C SER A 271 -17.64 8.48 -30.41
N ASP A 272 -16.64 7.75 -29.92
CA ASP A 272 -16.48 6.30 -30.09
C ASP A 272 -16.40 5.51 -28.77
N LEU A 273 -16.08 6.20 -27.67
CA LEU A 273 -15.88 5.73 -26.30
C LEU A 273 -14.63 4.85 -26.09
N ASP A 274 -13.53 5.12 -26.81
CA ASP A 274 -12.20 4.52 -26.54
C ASP A 274 -11.37 5.24 -25.45
N GLY A 275 -11.83 6.42 -25.00
CA GLY A 275 -11.22 7.21 -23.94
C GLY A 275 -10.30 8.33 -24.43
N ILE A 276 -10.36 8.67 -25.72
CA ILE A 276 -9.65 9.80 -26.34
C ILE A 276 -10.70 10.74 -26.95
N GLY A 277 -10.73 12.00 -26.51
CA GLY A 277 -11.76 12.95 -26.97
C GLY A 277 -11.59 13.42 -28.43
N ASP A 278 -12.70 13.83 -29.05
CA ASP A 278 -12.84 14.35 -30.43
C ASP A 278 -11.80 15.44 -30.82
N VAL A 279 -11.20 16.11 -29.84
CA VAL A 279 -10.29 17.25 -30.05
C VAL A 279 -8.83 16.79 -30.19
N CYS A 280 -8.50 15.59 -29.72
CA CYS A 280 -7.16 15.01 -29.72
C CYS A 280 -7.04 13.63 -30.40
N ASP A 281 -8.15 12.92 -30.61
CA ASP A 281 -8.18 11.74 -31.48
C ASP A 281 -7.76 12.10 -32.92
N PRO A 282 -6.93 11.28 -33.59
CA PRO A 282 -6.75 11.30 -35.04
C PRO A 282 -7.77 10.48 -35.87
N ASP A 283 -8.82 9.89 -35.30
CA ASP A 283 -9.78 9.01 -35.99
C ASP A 283 -11.16 8.93 -35.27
N ASP A 284 -11.75 10.10 -34.91
CA ASP A 284 -12.82 10.37 -33.91
C ASP A 284 -14.06 9.43 -33.81
N ASP A 285 -14.23 8.45 -34.70
CA ASP A 285 -15.31 7.44 -34.67
C ASP A 285 -14.82 5.98 -34.80
N ASN A 286 -13.50 5.77 -34.79
CA ASN A 286 -12.76 4.51 -35.03
C ASN A 286 -13.14 3.73 -36.32
N ASP A 287 -13.71 4.37 -37.36
CA ASP A 287 -13.95 3.69 -38.64
C ASP A 287 -12.66 3.30 -39.38
N GLY A 288 -11.54 3.97 -39.07
CA GLY A 288 -10.21 3.67 -39.58
C GLY A 288 -9.75 4.50 -40.79
N HIS A 289 -10.32 5.68 -41.05
CA HIS A 289 -9.91 6.58 -42.16
C HIS A 289 -9.22 7.89 -41.76
N ALA A 290 -9.38 8.36 -40.52
CA ALA A 290 -8.99 9.65 -39.96
C ALA A 290 -9.76 10.87 -40.51
N ASP A 291 -10.44 11.60 -39.62
CA ASP A 291 -11.06 12.94 -39.71
C ASP A 291 -10.73 13.78 -40.97
N ASN A 292 -9.45 13.99 -41.26
CA ASN A 292 -8.93 14.86 -42.33
C ASN A 292 -8.99 14.23 -43.73
N LEU A 293 -9.35 12.95 -43.80
CA LEU A 293 -9.69 12.17 -44.99
C LEU A 293 -11.15 11.70 -44.99
N ASP A 294 -11.81 11.77 -43.85
CA ASP A 294 -13.18 11.33 -43.61
C ASP A 294 -14.24 12.21 -44.31
N ASN A 295 -15.47 11.68 -44.36
CA ASN A 295 -16.67 12.42 -44.73
C ASN A 295 -17.81 12.37 -43.69
N CYS A 296 -17.65 11.66 -42.57
CA CYS A 296 -18.44 11.79 -41.34
C CYS A 296 -17.56 11.59 -40.08
N PRO A 297 -16.60 12.48 -39.75
CA PRO A 297 -15.60 12.26 -38.69
C PRO A 297 -16.13 11.75 -37.33
N LEU A 298 -17.35 12.14 -36.94
CA LEU A 298 -17.97 11.82 -35.65
C LEU A 298 -19.08 10.74 -35.79
N THR A 299 -19.05 9.87 -36.81
CA THR A 299 -20.17 8.92 -37.07
C THR A 299 -19.75 7.71 -37.92
N PHE A 300 -19.30 6.64 -37.26
CA PHE A 300 -18.68 5.43 -37.83
C PHE A 300 -19.24 5.01 -39.20
N ASN A 301 -18.44 5.13 -40.28
CA ASN A 301 -18.96 4.90 -41.64
C ASN A 301 -18.16 4.01 -42.60
N PHE A 302 -17.06 3.37 -42.17
CA PHE A 302 -16.04 2.47 -42.80
C PHE A 302 -15.92 2.38 -44.35
N ASP A 303 -17.02 2.31 -45.10
CA ASP A 303 -17.03 2.28 -46.57
C ASP A 303 -16.96 3.67 -47.24
N GLN A 304 -17.04 4.77 -46.46
CA GLN A 304 -16.86 6.16 -46.91
C GLN A 304 -17.77 6.49 -48.09
N ALA A 305 -18.99 5.96 -48.05
CA ALA A 305 -19.93 6.09 -49.15
C ALA A 305 -20.60 7.47 -49.14
N ASP A 306 -20.24 8.27 -50.13
CA ASP A 306 -21.06 9.36 -50.67
C ASP A 306 -21.77 8.79 -51.93
N THR A 307 -23.11 8.68 -51.88
CA THR A 307 -23.91 8.09 -52.96
C THR A 307 -24.73 9.10 -53.78
N ASP A 308 -24.41 10.39 -53.60
CA ASP A 308 -25.13 11.55 -54.08
C ASP A 308 -25.47 11.50 -55.59
N THR A 309 -26.75 11.74 -55.93
CA THR A 309 -27.29 11.42 -57.25
C THR A 309 -27.02 12.48 -58.32
N ASP A 310 -26.74 13.73 -57.94
CA ASP A 310 -26.21 14.75 -58.87
C ASP A 310 -24.74 15.14 -58.62
N GLY A 311 -24.19 14.86 -57.44
CA GLY A 311 -22.86 14.28 -57.27
C GLY A 311 -21.99 14.88 -56.18
N PRO A 312 -21.03 14.07 -55.68
CA PRO A 312 -20.48 14.08 -54.32
C PRO A 312 -20.10 15.46 -53.79
N ASP A 313 -20.56 15.73 -52.58
CA ASP A 313 -20.63 17.09 -52.03
C ASP A 313 -19.61 17.36 -50.90
N GLY A 314 -19.31 16.33 -50.09
CA GLY A 314 -18.42 16.41 -48.94
C GLY A 314 -18.82 15.55 -47.74
N PHE A 315 -20.09 15.15 -47.61
CA PHE A 315 -20.60 14.36 -46.47
C PHE A 315 -20.84 12.89 -46.84
N GLY A 316 -20.74 11.97 -45.86
CA GLY A 316 -21.06 10.55 -46.02
C GLY A 316 -22.52 10.23 -45.71
N ASN A 317 -23.09 9.16 -46.27
CA ASN A 317 -24.55 8.90 -46.21
C ASN A 317 -25.16 8.76 -44.79
N VAL A 318 -24.35 8.71 -43.72
CA VAL A 318 -24.81 8.55 -42.33
C VAL A 318 -24.93 9.89 -41.58
N CYS A 319 -24.06 10.86 -41.87
CA CYS A 319 -24.08 12.20 -41.29
C CYS A 319 -24.65 13.26 -42.26
N ASP A 320 -24.74 12.95 -43.55
CA ASP A 320 -25.41 13.77 -44.55
C ASP A 320 -26.92 13.81 -44.26
N ASN A 321 -27.48 14.98 -43.94
CA ASN A 321 -28.92 15.13 -43.73
C ASN A 321 -29.74 15.11 -45.05
N CYS A 322 -29.11 14.94 -46.22
CA CYS A 322 -29.75 14.52 -47.47
C CYS A 322 -28.96 13.46 -48.28
N PRO A 323 -28.88 12.18 -47.83
CA PRO A 323 -28.01 11.09 -48.35
C PRO A 323 -28.07 10.69 -49.84
N SER A 324 -28.77 11.44 -50.68
CA SER A 324 -28.87 11.24 -52.13
C SER A 324 -29.03 12.53 -52.95
N ILE A 325 -29.02 13.73 -52.33
CA ILE A 325 -29.24 15.03 -52.98
C ILE A 325 -28.33 16.13 -52.38
N SER A 326 -27.18 16.32 -53.02
CA SER A 326 -26.14 17.35 -52.82
C SER A 326 -26.58 18.61 -52.04
N ASN A 327 -26.25 18.64 -50.74
CA ASN A 327 -26.40 19.77 -49.85
C ASN A 327 -25.13 20.03 -49.00
N PRO A 328 -24.03 20.53 -49.62
CA PRO A 328 -22.76 20.85 -48.94
C PRO A 328 -22.84 22.17 -48.16
N ASP A 329 -24.03 22.48 -47.70
CA ASP A 329 -24.45 23.56 -46.84
C ASP A 329 -25.31 23.04 -45.65
N GLN A 330 -25.68 21.74 -45.65
CA GLN A 330 -26.41 20.97 -44.62
C GLN A 330 -27.57 21.73 -43.94
N GLN A 331 -28.16 22.69 -44.66
CA GLN A 331 -29.25 23.52 -44.15
C GLN A 331 -30.48 22.64 -43.92
N ASP A 332 -30.91 22.68 -42.67
CA ASP A 332 -32.13 22.13 -42.09
C ASP A 332 -32.77 23.34 -41.39
N ALA A 333 -34.03 23.65 -41.75
CA ALA A 333 -34.67 24.91 -41.42
C ALA A 333 -35.66 24.82 -40.24
N ASP A 334 -35.92 23.62 -39.73
CA ASP A 334 -36.85 23.36 -38.62
C ASP A 334 -36.34 22.34 -37.58
N GLY A 335 -35.31 21.54 -37.90
CA GLY A 335 -34.52 20.75 -36.95
C GLY A 335 -34.71 19.23 -37.05
N ASP A 336 -35.39 18.72 -38.07
CA ASP A 336 -35.84 17.32 -38.15
C ASP A 336 -34.78 16.30 -38.61
N ARG A 337 -33.55 16.76 -38.92
CA ARG A 337 -32.45 15.94 -39.48
C ARG A 337 -32.71 15.51 -40.94
N ARG A 338 -33.50 16.28 -41.69
CA ARG A 338 -33.66 16.27 -43.15
C ARG A 338 -33.36 17.67 -43.69
N GLY A 339 -32.34 17.79 -44.54
CA GLY A 339 -32.02 19.11 -45.10
C GLY A 339 -33.10 19.63 -46.07
N ASP A 340 -33.22 20.97 -46.18
CA ASP A 340 -34.03 21.82 -47.11
C ASP A 340 -34.15 21.34 -48.59
N ARG A 341 -33.35 20.34 -48.96
CA ARG A 341 -32.98 19.90 -50.30
C ARG A 341 -33.58 18.53 -50.66
N CYS A 342 -33.84 17.71 -49.66
CA CYS A 342 -34.49 16.41 -49.76
C CYS A 342 -35.82 16.38 -49.00
N ASP A 343 -35.96 17.22 -47.99
CA ASP A 343 -37.17 17.43 -47.20
C ASP A 343 -38.41 17.83 -48.04
N ASN A 344 -39.56 17.24 -47.71
CA ASN A 344 -40.87 17.47 -48.31
C ASN A 344 -41.78 18.46 -47.53
N CYS A 345 -41.38 18.98 -46.35
CA CYS A 345 -42.14 19.98 -45.58
C CYS A 345 -41.45 21.35 -45.28
N ASP A 346 -40.14 21.53 -45.48
CA ASP A 346 -39.32 22.78 -45.53
C ASP A 346 -39.34 23.71 -44.30
N ARG A 347 -40.25 23.48 -43.33
CA ARG A 347 -40.70 24.36 -42.21
C ARG A 347 -41.45 23.66 -41.07
N THR A 348 -41.67 22.36 -41.17
CA THR A 348 -42.55 21.58 -40.28
C THR A 348 -41.87 20.23 -40.08
N PRO A 349 -41.24 19.97 -38.91
CA PRO A 349 -40.36 18.82 -38.74
C PRO A 349 -41.04 17.48 -39.08
N ASN A 350 -40.45 16.70 -40.00
CA ASN A 350 -40.95 15.36 -40.34
C ASN A 350 -39.82 14.42 -40.80
N ALA A 351 -39.01 14.00 -39.83
CA ALA A 351 -37.80 13.19 -40.04
C ALA A 351 -38.07 11.88 -40.81
N ASP A 352 -39.27 11.31 -40.71
CA ASP A 352 -39.68 10.10 -41.43
C ASP A 352 -39.85 10.31 -42.94
N GLN A 353 -40.12 11.55 -43.36
CA GLN A 353 -40.48 11.94 -44.71
C GLN A 353 -41.67 11.13 -45.26
N ALA A 354 -42.68 10.89 -44.41
CA ALA A 354 -43.97 10.35 -44.85
C ALA A 354 -44.56 11.21 -45.99
N ASP A 355 -45.20 10.53 -46.95
CA ASP A 355 -45.88 11.07 -48.14
C ASP A 355 -46.83 9.94 -48.61
N ASN A 356 -47.87 9.67 -47.80
CA ASN A 356 -48.68 8.45 -47.87
C ASN A 356 -49.39 8.28 -49.23
N GLU A 357 -49.85 9.36 -49.86
CA GLU A 357 -50.42 9.35 -51.21
C GLU A 357 -49.39 9.49 -52.36
N MET A 358 -48.16 9.88 -52.05
CA MET A 358 -47.06 10.15 -52.99
C MET A 358 -47.31 11.37 -53.92
N ASP A 359 -47.74 12.50 -53.35
CA ASP A 359 -47.86 13.81 -54.04
C ASP A 359 -46.53 14.56 -54.07
N GLY A 360 -45.71 14.44 -53.01
CA GLY A 360 -44.49 15.21 -52.79
C GLY A 360 -44.66 16.45 -51.91
N ILE A 361 -45.65 16.40 -51.02
CA ILE A 361 -45.79 17.14 -49.75
C ILE A 361 -45.76 16.04 -48.68
N GLY A 362 -45.21 16.29 -47.49
CA GLY A 362 -45.23 15.28 -46.43
C GLY A 362 -46.49 15.30 -45.59
N ASP A 363 -46.86 14.17 -44.98
CA ASP A 363 -48.06 14.01 -44.13
C ASP A 363 -48.16 15.13 -43.08
N ALA A 364 -47.04 15.44 -42.40
CA ALA A 364 -46.93 16.54 -41.42
C ALA A 364 -47.27 17.96 -41.97
N CYS A 365 -47.42 18.12 -43.29
CA CYS A 365 -47.80 19.38 -43.93
C CYS A 365 -48.83 19.28 -45.08
N ASP A 366 -49.42 18.10 -45.37
CA ASP A 366 -50.68 17.99 -46.14
C ASP A 366 -51.92 18.03 -45.18
N PRO A 367 -53.15 18.00 -45.71
CA PRO A 367 -54.35 17.82 -44.86
C PRO A 367 -55.43 16.89 -45.47
N ASP A 368 -55.04 15.74 -46.05
CA ASP A 368 -55.90 14.64 -46.58
C ASP A 368 -55.02 13.36 -46.78
N ASP A 369 -54.16 13.00 -45.80
CA ASP A 369 -52.98 12.10 -45.95
C ASP A 369 -53.24 10.74 -46.64
N ASP A 370 -54.33 10.06 -46.28
CA ASP A 370 -54.71 8.77 -46.90
C ASP A 370 -55.51 8.92 -48.22
N ASN A 371 -55.87 10.16 -48.56
CA ASN A 371 -56.74 10.59 -49.64
C ASN A 371 -58.14 9.91 -49.69
N ASP A 372 -58.70 9.48 -48.55
CA ASP A 372 -60.08 9.00 -48.46
C ASP A 372 -61.05 10.08 -48.92
N THR A 373 -60.75 11.37 -48.68
CA THR A 373 -61.64 12.55 -48.72
C THR A 373 -62.49 12.79 -47.47
N VAL A 374 -62.03 12.27 -46.34
CA VAL A 374 -62.13 12.90 -45.02
C VAL A 374 -60.73 13.51 -44.77
N ALA A 375 -60.62 14.62 -44.06
CA ALA A 375 -59.32 15.15 -43.68
C ALA A 375 -59.00 14.64 -42.27
N ASP A 376 -57.75 14.29 -42.00
CA ASP A 376 -57.07 14.04 -40.73
C ASP A 376 -57.83 14.58 -39.49
N VAL A 377 -58.09 15.89 -39.42
CA VAL A 377 -58.84 16.55 -38.31
C VAL A 377 -60.33 16.17 -38.14
N ASP A 378 -60.86 15.31 -39.00
CA ASP A 378 -62.24 14.80 -39.07
C ASP A 378 -62.25 13.24 -39.25
N ASP A 379 -61.10 12.54 -39.25
CA ASP A 379 -60.95 11.08 -39.52
C ASP A 379 -60.41 10.27 -38.31
N ASN A 380 -60.97 9.09 -38.04
CA ASN A 380 -60.48 8.15 -37.00
C ASN A 380 -59.41 7.14 -37.45
N CYS A 381 -58.95 7.20 -38.70
CA CYS A 381 -57.71 6.59 -39.19
C CYS A 381 -57.02 7.50 -40.23
N PRO A 382 -56.44 8.66 -39.83
CA PRO A 382 -55.91 9.68 -40.76
C PRO A 382 -55.01 9.17 -41.88
N THR A 383 -54.16 8.17 -41.60
CA THR A 383 -53.18 7.59 -42.53
C THR A 383 -53.65 6.28 -43.20
N VAL A 384 -54.87 5.78 -42.89
CA VAL A 384 -55.33 4.46 -43.36
C VAL A 384 -56.81 4.46 -43.79
N SER A 385 -57.03 4.57 -45.12
CA SER A 385 -58.33 4.69 -45.80
C SER A 385 -59.45 3.74 -45.36
N ASN A 386 -60.10 4.13 -44.24
CA ASN A 386 -61.13 3.35 -43.58
C ASN A 386 -62.52 3.64 -44.18
N ARG A 387 -62.77 4.90 -44.58
CA ARG A 387 -64.01 5.52 -45.12
C ARG A 387 -65.31 5.37 -44.31
N SER A 388 -65.34 4.35 -43.48
CA SER A 388 -66.50 3.82 -42.80
C SER A 388 -66.70 4.53 -41.48
N GLN A 389 -65.58 4.94 -40.88
CA GLN A 389 -65.44 5.32 -39.48
C GLN A 389 -66.15 4.24 -38.65
N ALA A 390 -65.59 3.03 -38.78
CA ALA A 390 -65.88 1.91 -37.89
C ALA A 390 -64.97 2.07 -36.67
N ASP A 391 -65.43 1.50 -35.57
CA ASP A 391 -65.24 1.92 -34.17
C ASP A 391 -66.23 1.04 -33.37
N ASN A 392 -65.74 -0.05 -32.80
CA ASN A 392 -66.49 -1.10 -32.08
C ASN A 392 -66.47 -0.87 -30.55
N GLU A 393 -65.38 -0.29 -30.07
CA GLU A 393 -64.95 0.01 -28.70
C GLU A 393 -65.39 1.41 -28.23
N MET A 394 -65.41 2.40 -29.15
CA MET A 394 -65.83 3.79 -28.94
C MET A 394 -64.82 4.68 -28.22
N ASP A 395 -63.52 4.44 -28.43
CA ASP A 395 -62.42 5.30 -27.97
C ASP A 395 -62.18 6.52 -28.89
N GLY A 396 -62.13 6.33 -30.21
CA GLY A 396 -61.78 7.35 -31.20
C GLY A 396 -60.74 6.93 -32.24
N ILE A 397 -60.17 5.73 -32.13
CA ILE A 397 -59.47 5.01 -33.21
C ILE A 397 -60.54 4.17 -33.95
N GLY A 398 -60.23 3.03 -34.58
CA GLY A 398 -61.26 2.09 -35.10
C GLY A 398 -60.78 1.05 -36.12
N ASP A 399 -61.66 0.10 -36.50
CA ASP A 399 -61.47 -1.27 -37.11
C ASP A 399 -60.48 -1.43 -38.32
N SER A 400 -59.69 -0.43 -38.69
CA SER A 400 -58.82 -0.42 -39.87
C SER A 400 -57.43 0.18 -39.61
N CYS A 401 -57.23 0.83 -38.47
CA CYS A 401 -55.94 1.30 -37.97
C CYS A 401 -55.73 0.99 -36.48
N ASP A 402 -56.80 0.65 -35.75
CA ASP A 402 -56.70 -0.06 -34.49
C ASP A 402 -55.92 -1.38 -34.65
N ALA A 403 -55.32 -1.82 -33.56
CA ALA A 403 -54.58 -3.05 -33.43
C ALA A 403 -55.17 -4.01 -32.39
N ASP A 404 -56.16 -3.57 -31.59
CA ASP A 404 -56.89 -4.36 -30.58
C ASP A 404 -58.40 -3.99 -30.61
N ASP A 405 -59.15 -4.64 -31.51
CA ASP A 405 -60.59 -4.46 -31.79
C ASP A 405 -61.53 -4.76 -30.57
N ASP A 406 -61.00 -5.03 -29.36
CA ASP A 406 -61.81 -5.03 -28.12
C ASP A 406 -61.16 -4.53 -26.81
N ASN A 407 -59.90 -4.10 -26.85
CA ASN A 407 -59.12 -3.53 -25.73
C ASN A 407 -58.95 -4.54 -24.56
N ASP A 408 -58.22 -5.62 -24.81
CA ASP A 408 -57.77 -6.59 -23.78
C ASP A 408 -56.24 -6.66 -23.60
N GLY A 409 -55.48 -5.94 -24.42
CA GLY A 409 -54.01 -5.95 -24.42
C GLY A 409 -53.39 -6.93 -25.42
N VAL A 410 -54.20 -7.68 -26.18
CA VAL A 410 -53.73 -8.70 -27.12
C VAL A 410 -54.13 -8.35 -28.55
N LEU A 411 -53.13 -7.92 -29.31
CA LEU A 411 -53.33 -7.44 -30.68
C LEU A 411 -54.07 -8.45 -31.58
N ASP A 412 -54.95 -7.94 -32.44
CA ASP A 412 -55.88 -8.62 -33.37
C ASP A 412 -55.24 -9.73 -34.25
N ILE A 413 -53.92 -9.66 -34.45
CA ILE A 413 -53.12 -10.62 -35.22
C ILE A 413 -52.63 -11.83 -34.40
N GLY A 414 -52.64 -11.71 -33.07
CA GLY A 414 -52.25 -12.71 -32.08
C GLY A 414 -53.43 -13.29 -31.29
N ASP A 415 -54.47 -12.48 -30.99
CA ASP A 415 -55.61 -12.92 -30.19
C ASP A 415 -56.42 -14.06 -30.82
N ASN A 416 -56.88 -14.95 -29.95
CA ASN A 416 -57.69 -16.11 -30.25
C ASN A 416 -59.22 -15.88 -30.08
N CYS A 417 -59.66 -14.72 -29.58
CA CYS A 417 -61.08 -14.31 -29.58
C CYS A 417 -61.39 -12.83 -30.00
N PRO A 418 -60.88 -12.23 -31.12
CA PRO A 418 -60.68 -10.75 -31.34
C PRO A 418 -61.89 -9.78 -31.37
N PHE A 419 -62.89 -9.99 -30.53
CA PHE A 419 -64.09 -9.19 -30.31
C PHE A 419 -64.74 -9.54 -28.92
N ALA A 420 -63.98 -10.11 -27.97
CA ALA A 420 -64.47 -10.79 -26.78
C ALA A 420 -63.54 -10.87 -25.53
N SER A 421 -62.43 -10.13 -25.44
CA SER A 421 -61.62 -9.84 -24.23
C SER A 421 -61.22 -11.01 -23.33
N ASN A 422 -59.98 -11.46 -23.51
CA ASN A 422 -59.28 -12.48 -22.71
C ASN A 422 -57.75 -12.29 -22.74
N ALA A 423 -57.28 -11.25 -22.05
CA ALA A 423 -55.87 -10.87 -21.90
C ALA A 423 -54.90 -12.04 -21.58
N ASP A 424 -55.36 -13.05 -20.85
CA ASP A 424 -54.59 -14.24 -20.48
C ASP A 424 -54.27 -15.19 -21.65
N GLN A 425 -54.96 -15.03 -22.79
CA GLN A 425 -54.91 -15.92 -23.95
C GLN A 425 -55.07 -17.41 -23.61
N ALA A 426 -55.77 -17.72 -22.51
CA ALA A 426 -55.94 -19.08 -22.01
C ALA A 426 -56.51 -19.99 -23.12
N ASN A 427 -55.86 -21.13 -23.34
CA ASN A 427 -56.13 -22.06 -24.45
C ASN A 427 -55.60 -23.44 -24.04
N ASN A 428 -56.29 -24.05 -23.06
CA ASN A 428 -55.78 -25.16 -22.27
C ASN A 428 -55.59 -26.47 -23.09
N GLU A 429 -56.31 -26.65 -24.21
CA GLU A 429 -56.14 -27.78 -25.12
C GLU A 429 -55.38 -27.48 -26.43
N GLY A 430 -55.10 -26.21 -26.73
CA GLY A 430 -54.29 -25.78 -27.87
C GLY A 430 -55.03 -25.74 -29.21
N ASP A 431 -56.29 -25.27 -29.23
CA ASP A 431 -57.06 -25.00 -30.46
C ASP A 431 -56.74 -23.60 -31.03
N THR A 432 -57.70 -23.00 -31.73
CA THR A 432 -57.68 -21.70 -32.41
C THR A 432 -58.76 -20.76 -31.85
N GLN A 433 -59.15 -21.05 -30.61
CA GLN A 433 -60.24 -20.50 -29.80
C GLN A 433 -59.69 -20.61 -28.37
N GLY A 434 -59.68 -19.55 -27.58
CA GLY A 434 -59.28 -19.62 -26.17
C GLY A 434 -60.43 -19.99 -25.26
N ASP A 435 -60.11 -20.32 -24.01
CA ASP A 435 -61.03 -20.78 -22.96
C ASP A 435 -62.18 -19.78 -22.75
N ALA A 436 -61.93 -18.47 -22.91
CA ALA A 436 -62.97 -17.44 -22.85
C ALA A 436 -64.03 -17.54 -23.95
N CYS A 437 -63.72 -18.21 -25.07
CA CYS A 437 -64.62 -18.43 -26.19
C CYS A 437 -64.86 -19.90 -26.63
N ASP A 438 -64.20 -20.91 -26.04
CA ASP A 438 -64.52 -22.36 -26.18
C ASP A 438 -65.45 -22.89 -25.06
N PRO A 439 -65.87 -24.19 -25.09
CA PRO A 439 -66.62 -24.79 -23.98
C PRO A 439 -66.36 -26.30 -23.72
N ASP A 440 -65.10 -26.81 -23.71
CA ASP A 440 -64.72 -28.20 -23.35
C ASP A 440 -63.21 -28.28 -22.96
N ASP A 441 -62.75 -27.37 -22.08
CA ASP A 441 -61.38 -26.84 -21.91
C ASP A 441 -60.21 -27.85 -21.76
N ASP A 442 -60.42 -29.07 -21.27
CA ASP A 442 -59.36 -30.11 -21.17
C ASP A 442 -59.44 -31.23 -22.23
N ASN A 443 -60.51 -31.21 -23.04
CA ASN A 443 -60.86 -32.22 -24.05
C ASN A 443 -60.95 -33.70 -23.57
N ASP A 444 -61.09 -33.96 -22.26
CA ASP A 444 -61.42 -35.28 -21.67
C ASP A 444 -62.74 -35.83 -22.27
N GLY A 445 -63.68 -34.90 -22.49
CA GLY A 445 -65.04 -35.13 -22.98
C GLY A 445 -66.11 -34.93 -21.91
N ILE A 446 -65.78 -34.22 -20.83
CA ILE A 446 -66.67 -33.83 -19.72
C ILE A 446 -66.58 -32.30 -19.54
N LEU A 447 -67.25 -31.55 -20.43
CA LEU A 447 -67.58 -30.11 -20.28
C LEU A 447 -67.43 -29.58 -18.84
N ASP A 448 -66.38 -28.79 -18.61
CA ASP A 448 -66.12 -27.84 -17.52
C ASP A 448 -67.25 -27.66 -16.49
N ALA A 449 -68.45 -27.25 -16.94
CA ALA A 449 -69.65 -27.08 -16.13
C ALA A 449 -70.18 -28.34 -15.38
N VAL A 450 -69.54 -29.51 -15.52
CA VAL A 450 -69.83 -30.77 -14.80
C VAL A 450 -68.60 -31.59 -14.38
N ASP A 451 -67.37 -31.09 -14.55
CA ASP A 451 -66.15 -31.79 -14.13
C ASP A 451 -65.76 -31.54 -12.66
N ASN A 452 -64.82 -32.31 -12.10
CA ASN A 452 -64.19 -32.05 -10.79
C ASN A 452 -62.71 -31.64 -10.88
N CYS A 453 -62.07 -31.76 -12.04
CA CYS A 453 -60.81 -31.12 -12.40
C CYS A 453 -60.90 -30.51 -13.82
N PRO A 454 -61.68 -29.42 -14.05
CA PRO A 454 -62.02 -28.90 -15.39
C PRO A 454 -60.88 -28.64 -16.37
N PHE A 455 -59.65 -28.45 -15.88
CA PHE A 455 -58.46 -28.17 -16.68
C PHE A 455 -57.48 -29.35 -16.76
N ALA A 456 -57.75 -30.48 -16.10
CA ALA A 456 -56.81 -31.58 -15.90
C ALA A 456 -57.45 -32.97 -16.08
N SER A 457 -57.33 -33.51 -17.32
CA SER A 457 -57.95 -34.75 -17.80
C SER A 457 -57.92 -35.95 -16.86
N ASN A 458 -59.04 -36.18 -16.16
CA ASN A 458 -59.11 -37.12 -15.04
C ASN A 458 -60.18 -38.22 -15.14
N THR A 459 -60.86 -38.44 -16.29
CA THR A 459 -61.86 -39.46 -16.77
C THR A 459 -62.49 -40.53 -15.84
N ILE A 460 -61.83 -40.92 -14.75
CA ILE A 460 -62.22 -41.85 -13.69
C ILE A 460 -62.87 -41.12 -12.51
N GLN A 461 -62.40 -39.90 -12.21
CA GLN A 461 -62.86 -39.04 -11.11
C GLN A 461 -62.82 -39.75 -9.75
N THR A 462 -61.58 -39.96 -9.31
CA THR A 462 -61.25 -40.35 -7.94
C THR A 462 -61.35 -39.13 -7.02
N ASP A 463 -61.58 -39.42 -5.75
CA ASP A 463 -61.94 -38.50 -4.67
C ASP A 463 -61.75 -39.33 -3.39
N THR A 464 -60.60 -39.19 -2.71
CA THR A 464 -60.18 -40.13 -1.64
C THR A 464 -60.70 -39.74 -0.24
N ASP A 465 -60.98 -38.46 0.04
CA ASP A 465 -61.56 -37.98 1.30
C ASP A 465 -63.10 -37.72 1.28
N ASP A 466 -63.75 -37.72 0.09
CA ASP A 466 -65.14 -37.32 -0.22
C ASP A 466 -65.38 -35.75 -0.26
N ASP A 467 -64.37 -34.90 -0.55
CA ASP A 467 -64.47 -33.43 -0.70
C ASP A 467 -65.23 -32.97 -1.97
N ALA A 468 -64.95 -33.61 -3.11
CA ALA A 468 -65.36 -33.29 -4.48
C ALA A 468 -64.52 -32.28 -5.31
N ARG A 469 -63.29 -31.96 -4.86
CA ARG A 469 -62.09 -31.91 -5.72
C ARG A 469 -61.75 -33.36 -6.16
N GLY A 470 -60.49 -33.73 -6.41
CA GLY A 470 -60.15 -35.13 -6.67
C GLY A 470 -58.68 -35.36 -6.98
N ASP A 471 -58.16 -36.53 -6.62
CA ASP A 471 -56.75 -36.96 -6.47
C ASP A 471 -55.76 -36.53 -7.58
N VAL A 472 -56.24 -36.16 -8.78
CA VAL A 472 -55.43 -35.74 -9.92
C VAL A 472 -55.14 -34.23 -9.92
N CYS A 473 -55.95 -33.46 -9.21
CA CYS A 473 -55.83 -32.02 -9.04
C CYS A 473 -56.00 -31.58 -7.57
N ASP A 474 -55.76 -32.47 -6.61
CA ASP A 474 -55.74 -32.20 -5.17
C ASP A 474 -54.34 -32.38 -4.57
N ASP A 475 -54.11 -31.84 -3.36
CA ASP A 475 -52.78 -31.69 -2.76
C ASP A 475 -52.66 -32.30 -1.34
N ASP A 476 -53.74 -32.84 -0.78
CA ASP A 476 -53.86 -33.53 0.53
C ASP A 476 -54.83 -34.72 0.33
N ASP A 477 -54.33 -35.82 -0.24
CA ASP A 477 -55.14 -36.94 -0.79
C ASP A 477 -55.92 -37.73 0.30
N ASP A 478 -55.59 -37.51 1.57
CA ASP A 478 -56.03 -38.29 2.74
C ASP A 478 -56.76 -37.44 3.82
N GLY A 479 -56.55 -36.12 3.85
CA GLY A 479 -57.27 -35.16 4.70
C GLY A 479 -56.76 -35.07 6.15
N ASP A 480 -55.51 -35.46 6.37
CA ASP A 480 -54.79 -35.35 7.65
C ASP A 480 -54.31 -33.91 7.93
N GLY A 481 -54.01 -33.14 6.87
CA GLY A 481 -53.55 -31.75 6.93
C GLY A 481 -52.06 -31.55 6.66
N ILE A 482 -51.35 -32.59 6.18
CA ILE A 482 -50.01 -32.52 5.59
C ILE A 482 -50.15 -32.76 4.09
N LEU A 483 -49.53 -31.92 3.25
CA LEU A 483 -49.65 -32.03 1.79
C LEU A 483 -48.85 -33.23 1.26
N ASP A 484 -49.34 -33.89 0.19
CA ASP A 484 -48.74 -35.06 -0.47
C ASP A 484 -47.25 -34.91 -0.80
N ALA A 485 -46.80 -33.69 -1.09
CA ALA A 485 -45.41 -33.39 -1.43
C ALA A 485 -44.44 -33.43 -0.23
N VAL A 486 -44.97 -33.42 1.00
CA VAL A 486 -44.20 -33.39 2.26
C VAL A 486 -44.69 -34.40 3.32
N ASP A 487 -45.78 -35.13 3.08
CA ASP A 487 -46.17 -36.30 3.88
C ASP A 487 -45.26 -37.49 3.56
N ASN A 488 -44.67 -38.11 4.57
CA ASN A 488 -43.88 -39.33 4.43
C ASN A 488 -44.72 -40.63 4.37
N CYS A 489 -46.05 -40.56 4.54
CA CYS A 489 -46.97 -41.63 4.16
C CYS A 489 -48.29 -41.12 3.49
N PRO A 490 -48.28 -40.49 2.28
CA PRO A 490 -49.38 -39.72 1.60
C PRO A 490 -50.78 -40.34 1.38
N THR A 491 -51.10 -41.49 1.99
CA THR A 491 -52.43 -42.12 1.95
C THR A 491 -52.78 -42.79 3.29
N ALA A 492 -52.15 -42.34 4.40
CA ALA A 492 -52.14 -43.05 5.67
C ALA A 492 -52.06 -42.21 6.97
N ALA A 493 -52.40 -40.92 6.94
CA ALA A 493 -52.66 -40.03 8.09
C ALA A 493 -51.71 -40.15 9.31
N ASN A 494 -50.56 -39.48 9.26
CA ASN A 494 -49.57 -39.44 10.34
C ASN A 494 -48.95 -38.05 10.61
N ALA A 495 -49.79 -37.07 10.97
CA ALA A 495 -49.43 -35.70 11.40
C ALA A 495 -48.35 -35.51 12.52
N ASP A 496 -47.57 -36.52 12.91
CA ASP A 496 -46.31 -36.35 13.67
C ASP A 496 -45.03 -36.63 12.85
N GLN A 497 -45.14 -37.17 11.62
CA GLN A 497 -44.09 -37.22 10.58
C GLN A 497 -42.72 -37.75 11.04
N ALA A 498 -42.69 -38.59 12.08
CA ALA A 498 -41.46 -39.15 12.62
C ALA A 498 -40.75 -40.06 11.59
N ASN A 499 -39.42 -40.01 11.60
CA ASN A 499 -38.51 -40.73 10.71
C ASN A 499 -37.15 -40.80 11.42
N ASN A 500 -36.81 -41.95 12.03
CA ASN A 500 -35.64 -42.08 12.90
C ASN A 500 -34.34 -42.46 12.16
N ASP A 501 -34.41 -43.10 10.99
CA ASP A 501 -33.24 -43.52 10.20
C ASP A 501 -32.96 -42.64 8.96
N GLY A 502 -33.93 -41.83 8.54
CA GLY A 502 -33.83 -40.97 7.36
C GLY A 502 -34.26 -41.65 6.05
N ASP A 503 -35.00 -42.76 6.07
CA ASP A 503 -35.58 -43.34 4.85
C ASP A 503 -36.63 -42.41 4.20
N THR A 504 -37.10 -42.78 3.02
CA THR A 504 -38.27 -42.20 2.34
C THR A 504 -39.62 -42.50 2.99
N LEU A 505 -39.69 -43.40 3.97
CA LEU A 505 -40.89 -43.74 4.75
C LEU A 505 -40.71 -43.25 6.19
N GLY A 506 -41.76 -42.71 6.82
CA GLY A 506 -41.74 -42.43 8.26
C GLY A 506 -42.05 -43.65 9.12
N ASP A 507 -41.76 -43.57 10.42
CA ASP A 507 -41.95 -44.62 11.45
C ASP A 507 -43.36 -45.27 11.45
N THR A 508 -44.37 -44.54 10.95
CA THR A 508 -45.76 -45.05 10.85
C THR A 508 -45.96 -46.01 9.67
N CYS A 509 -45.15 -45.93 8.62
CA CYS A 509 -45.19 -46.82 7.47
C CYS A 509 -43.93 -47.70 7.25
N ASP A 510 -42.81 -47.43 7.92
CA ASP A 510 -41.55 -48.20 7.83
C ASP A 510 -41.50 -49.49 8.72
N PRO A 511 -40.52 -50.41 8.54
CA PRO A 511 -40.30 -51.56 9.43
C PRO A 511 -38.85 -51.80 9.96
N ASP A 512 -37.91 -50.85 9.97
CA ASP A 512 -36.52 -51.05 10.48
C ASP A 512 -35.89 -49.77 11.10
N ASP A 513 -36.55 -49.15 12.10
CA ASP A 513 -36.36 -47.79 12.69
C ASP A 513 -34.96 -47.12 12.76
N ASP A 514 -33.83 -47.85 12.81
CA ASP A 514 -32.46 -47.27 12.86
C ASP A 514 -31.47 -47.82 11.82
N ASN A 515 -31.97 -48.65 10.88
CA ASN A 515 -31.23 -49.23 9.76
C ASN A 515 -29.95 -50.04 10.12
N ASP A 516 -29.72 -50.43 11.38
CA ASP A 516 -28.60 -51.31 11.76
C ASP A 516 -28.73 -52.76 11.20
N THR A 517 -29.90 -53.07 10.62
CA THR A 517 -30.38 -54.34 10.06
C THR A 517 -30.98 -55.34 11.06
N VAL A 518 -31.29 -54.93 12.29
CA VAL A 518 -31.85 -55.77 13.37
C VAL A 518 -33.32 -55.50 13.72
N LEU A 519 -34.15 -54.92 12.84
CA LEU A 519 -35.64 -54.91 12.90
C LEU A 519 -36.21 -54.76 14.33
N ASP A 520 -36.37 -53.52 14.80
CA ASP A 520 -37.00 -53.00 16.05
C ASP A 520 -37.59 -54.03 17.05
N VAL A 521 -38.39 -55.00 16.61
CA VAL A 521 -38.84 -56.17 17.37
C VAL A 521 -37.74 -57.12 17.90
N ALA A 522 -36.45 -56.90 17.59
CA ALA A 522 -35.36 -57.84 17.92
C ALA A 522 -34.09 -57.23 18.53
N ASP A 523 -33.93 -55.91 18.50
CA ASP A 523 -32.74 -55.18 18.94
C ASP A 523 -32.74 -54.84 20.46
N ASN A 524 -31.57 -54.48 21.03
CA ASN A 524 -31.42 -53.97 22.40
C ASN A 524 -31.20 -52.44 22.51
N CYS A 525 -31.03 -51.71 21.40
CA CYS A 525 -30.80 -50.25 21.39
C CYS A 525 -31.77 -49.40 20.53
N GLN A 526 -32.69 -50.00 19.77
CA GLN A 526 -33.76 -49.56 18.83
C GLN A 526 -33.57 -48.28 17.97
N PHE A 527 -32.88 -47.26 18.47
CA PHE A 527 -32.68 -45.95 17.86
C PHE A 527 -31.17 -45.58 17.89
N THR A 528 -30.27 -46.56 17.94
CA THR A 528 -28.83 -46.38 18.18
C THR A 528 -28.06 -47.63 17.72
N ALA A 529 -27.77 -47.68 16.43
CA ALA A 529 -27.16 -48.81 15.71
C ALA A 529 -25.96 -49.48 16.42
N ASN A 530 -26.13 -50.72 16.90
CA ASN A 530 -25.13 -51.45 17.67
C ASN A 530 -25.02 -52.94 17.29
N THR A 531 -24.77 -53.21 16.01
CA THR A 531 -24.77 -54.54 15.34
C THR A 531 -24.05 -55.73 16.02
N ASP A 532 -23.20 -55.51 17.03
CA ASP A 532 -22.51 -56.55 17.79
C ASP A 532 -23.16 -56.91 19.16
N GLN A 533 -24.02 -56.03 19.68
CA GLN A 533 -24.79 -56.18 20.91
C GLN A 533 -23.91 -56.44 22.16
N ALA A 534 -22.81 -55.69 22.28
CA ALA A 534 -21.89 -55.75 23.41
C ALA A 534 -22.57 -55.45 24.76
N ASN A 535 -22.10 -56.15 25.81
CA ASN A 535 -22.62 -56.07 27.18
C ASN A 535 -21.67 -56.81 28.18
N ASN A 536 -21.01 -56.06 29.07
CA ASN A 536 -19.97 -56.51 30.00
C ASN A 536 -20.54 -57.11 31.31
N GLU A 537 -21.37 -56.32 31.99
CA GLU A 537 -21.99 -56.45 33.32
C GLU A 537 -23.29 -57.29 33.38
N ARG A 538 -24.06 -57.36 32.27
CA ARG A 538 -25.13 -58.34 31.95
C ARG A 538 -26.54 -57.97 32.34
N ASP A 539 -26.90 -56.74 31.95
CA ASP A 539 -28.17 -56.04 32.16
C ASP A 539 -29.19 -56.22 30.97
N GLU A 540 -30.07 -55.24 30.72
CA GLU A 540 -30.99 -55.14 29.58
C GLU A 540 -30.55 -54.03 28.57
N THR A 541 -29.66 -53.11 28.97
CA THR A 541 -28.92 -52.12 28.15
C THR A 541 -27.71 -52.76 27.40
N GLY A 542 -26.97 -52.02 26.56
CA GLY A 542 -25.70 -52.47 25.95
C GLY A 542 -24.53 -51.55 26.29
N ASP A 543 -23.28 -52.02 26.13
CA ASP A 543 -22.05 -51.25 26.44
C ASP A 543 -22.03 -49.89 25.71
N ALA A 544 -22.59 -49.82 24.50
CA ALA A 544 -22.70 -48.60 23.70
C ALA A 544 -23.69 -47.54 24.24
N CYS A 545 -24.35 -47.78 25.38
CA CYS A 545 -25.32 -46.86 25.98
C CYS A 545 -25.45 -46.99 27.52
N ASP A 546 -24.37 -47.35 28.23
CA ASP A 546 -24.23 -47.27 29.69
C ASP A 546 -22.97 -46.46 30.09
N ASP A 547 -22.86 -46.03 31.35
CA ASP A 547 -21.89 -45.00 31.82
C ASP A 547 -20.91 -45.49 32.95
N ASP A 548 -20.87 -46.78 33.31
CA ASP A 548 -20.16 -47.34 34.49
C ASP A 548 -19.76 -48.83 34.29
N ASP A 549 -18.71 -49.08 33.49
CA ASP A 549 -18.34 -50.42 32.95
C ASP A 549 -17.80 -51.41 34.02
N ASP A 550 -17.15 -50.88 35.06
CA ASP A 550 -16.45 -51.65 36.12
C ASP A 550 -17.29 -51.79 37.42
N ASN A 551 -18.08 -50.78 37.75
CA ASN A 551 -18.92 -50.68 38.96
C ASN A 551 -18.19 -50.52 40.32
N ASP A 552 -16.97 -49.98 40.32
CA ASP A 552 -16.26 -49.43 41.48
C ASP A 552 -16.98 -48.21 42.13
N THR A 553 -17.73 -47.46 41.32
CA THR A 553 -18.43 -46.18 41.58
C THR A 553 -17.64 -44.89 41.36
N VAL A 554 -16.44 -44.96 40.81
CA VAL A 554 -15.90 -43.93 39.92
C VAL A 554 -16.44 -44.20 38.50
N LEU A 555 -16.82 -43.16 37.76
CA LEU A 555 -17.22 -43.29 36.34
C LEU A 555 -15.96 -43.34 35.49
N ASP A 556 -15.99 -44.08 34.37
CA ASP A 556 -14.82 -44.38 33.52
C ASP A 556 -13.93 -43.16 33.19
N ALA A 557 -14.55 -42.02 32.89
CA ALA A 557 -13.88 -40.75 32.58
C ALA A 557 -13.17 -40.07 33.76
N ALA A 558 -13.12 -40.70 34.94
CA ALA A 558 -12.55 -40.14 36.17
C ALA A 558 -11.73 -41.15 37.00
N ASP A 559 -11.48 -42.36 36.48
CA ASP A 559 -10.69 -43.40 37.14
C ASP A 559 -9.30 -43.54 36.48
N ASN A 560 -8.21 -43.55 37.25
CA ASN A 560 -6.90 -43.92 36.72
C ASN A 560 -6.69 -45.44 36.54
N CYS A 561 -7.73 -46.26 36.76
CA CYS A 561 -7.81 -47.67 36.42
C CYS A 561 -9.23 -48.13 35.97
N PRO A 562 -9.82 -47.62 34.86
CA PRO A 562 -11.25 -47.80 34.49
C PRO A 562 -11.76 -49.24 34.26
N MET A 563 -10.91 -50.26 34.40
CA MET A 563 -11.23 -51.69 34.26
C MET A 563 -10.75 -52.51 35.48
N ALA A 564 -10.37 -51.84 36.59
CA ALA A 564 -9.63 -52.45 37.69
C ALA A 564 -9.81 -51.81 39.10
N ALA A 565 -10.91 -51.11 39.37
CA ALA A 565 -11.46 -50.79 40.71
C ALA A 565 -10.45 -50.43 41.84
N ASN A 566 -10.01 -49.16 41.93
CA ASN A 566 -8.97 -48.68 42.85
C ASN A 566 -9.28 -47.34 43.58
N THR A 567 -10.50 -47.18 44.14
CA THR A 567 -11.06 -46.05 44.96
C THR A 567 -10.19 -45.05 45.79
N ASP A 568 -8.86 -45.15 45.92
CA ASP A 568 -8.01 -44.19 46.65
C ASP A 568 -6.83 -43.54 45.88
N GLN A 569 -6.58 -43.90 44.62
CA GLN A 569 -5.90 -43.05 43.59
C GLN A 569 -4.62 -42.33 44.10
N ALA A 570 -3.68 -43.09 44.67
CA ALA A 570 -2.40 -42.56 45.20
C ALA A 570 -1.25 -42.67 44.20
N ASN A 571 -0.29 -41.76 44.28
CA ASN A 571 0.90 -41.64 43.42
C ASN A 571 1.98 -40.84 44.21
N ASN A 572 3.28 -41.17 44.08
CA ASN A 572 4.37 -40.54 44.86
C ASN A 572 5.38 -39.72 44.03
N ASP A 573 5.72 -40.12 42.81
CA ASP A 573 6.67 -39.44 41.93
C ASP A 573 5.97 -38.54 40.90
N GLY A 574 4.84 -38.97 40.35
CA GLY A 574 3.86 -38.13 39.63
C GLY A 574 3.29 -38.69 38.33
N ASP A 575 3.50 -39.97 38.00
CA ASP A 575 3.19 -40.55 36.68
C ASP A 575 1.67 -40.75 36.37
N ALA A 576 1.35 -41.35 35.21
CA ALA A 576 -0.04 -41.62 34.80
C ALA A 576 -0.70 -42.80 35.54
N LEU A 577 0.09 -43.66 36.19
CA LEU A 577 -0.38 -44.77 37.01
C LEU A 577 -0.59 -44.31 38.46
N GLY A 578 -1.07 -45.23 39.30
CA GLY A 578 -1.04 -45.05 40.75
C GLY A 578 -0.16 -46.11 41.41
N ASP A 579 0.12 -45.95 42.70
CA ASP A 579 0.81 -46.91 43.58
C ASP A 579 0.25 -48.36 43.49
N ALA A 580 -0.97 -48.52 42.96
CA ALA A 580 -1.65 -49.79 42.75
C ALA A 580 -1.20 -50.54 41.48
N CYS A 581 -0.58 -49.85 40.52
CA CYS A 581 -0.16 -50.36 39.21
C CYS A 581 1.32 -50.07 38.85
N ASP A 582 2.00 -49.13 39.51
CA ASP A 582 3.39 -48.72 39.25
C ASP A 582 4.50 -49.53 40.01
N PRO A 583 5.80 -49.47 39.64
CA PRO A 583 6.90 -50.15 40.34
C PRO A 583 8.17 -49.36 40.81
N ASP A 584 8.32 -48.02 40.79
CA ASP A 584 9.55 -47.33 41.31
C ASP A 584 9.37 -45.96 42.02
N ASP A 585 9.19 -45.98 43.34
CA ASP A 585 8.66 -44.87 44.17
C ASP A 585 9.39 -43.49 44.18
N ASP A 586 10.72 -43.37 44.00
CA ASP A 586 11.45 -42.07 44.07
C ASP A 586 12.30 -41.72 42.83
N ASN A 587 12.24 -42.56 41.80
CA ASN A 587 12.71 -42.33 40.43
C ASN A 587 14.19 -41.86 40.29
N ASP A 588 15.07 -42.16 41.26
CA ASP A 588 16.53 -41.94 41.13
C ASP A 588 17.25 -43.00 40.26
N THR A 589 16.46 -43.88 39.64
CA THR A 589 16.82 -45.08 38.85
C THR A 589 17.37 -46.27 39.66
N VAL A 590 17.59 -46.15 40.97
CA VAL A 590 18.15 -47.21 41.82
C VAL A 590 17.05 -48.05 42.51
N LEU A 591 16.01 -48.43 41.74
CA LEU A 591 14.92 -49.38 42.06
C LEU A 591 14.82 -49.76 43.55
N ASP A 592 13.93 -49.10 44.30
CA ASP A 592 13.51 -49.17 45.74
C ASP A 592 14.26 -50.13 46.73
N VAL A 593 14.65 -51.31 46.27
CA VAL A 593 15.37 -52.36 47.00
C VAL A 593 16.90 -52.21 47.01
N ALA A 594 17.51 -51.18 46.40
CA ALA A 594 18.95 -51.15 46.11
C ALA A 594 19.79 -49.99 46.67
N ASP A 595 19.22 -48.80 46.93
CA ASP A 595 20.00 -47.59 47.25
C ASP A 595 20.50 -47.45 48.73
N ASN A 596 21.43 -46.51 48.98
CA ASN A 596 21.93 -46.12 50.30
C ASN A 596 21.24 -44.88 50.95
N CYS A 597 20.43 -44.11 50.21
CA CYS A 597 19.57 -43.03 50.73
C CYS A 597 18.04 -43.19 50.50
N GLN A 598 17.56 -43.94 49.49
CA GLN A 598 16.18 -44.44 49.21
C GLN A 598 14.99 -43.44 49.22
N PHE A 599 15.22 -42.15 49.51
CA PHE A 599 14.24 -41.07 49.45
C PHE A 599 14.94 -39.71 49.20
N THR A 600 16.16 -39.75 48.65
CA THR A 600 17.11 -38.63 48.54
C THR A 600 18.25 -39.06 47.63
N ALA A 601 18.05 -38.94 46.31
CA ALA A 601 18.97 -39.39 45.25
C ALA A 601 20.46 -39.14 45.56
N ASN A 602 21.28 -40.21 45.53
CA ASN A 602 22.74 -40.11 45.69
C ASN A 602 23.52 -41.18 44.90
N THR A 603 23.35 -41.16 43.57
CA THR A 603 23.77 -42.21 42.63
C THR A 603 25.28 -42.55 42.59
N ASP A 604 26.19 -41.72 43.12
CA ASP A 604 27.66 -41.90 43.01
C ASP A 604 28.28 -42.73 44.17
N GLN A 605 27.77 -42.56 45.39
CA GLN A 605 28.10 -43.34 46.59
C GLN A 605 29.59 -43.23 47.05
N ALA A 606 30.27 -42.08 46.79
CA ALA A 606 31.70 -41.89 47.04
C ALA A 606 32.16 -41.91 48.51
N ASN A 607 33.40 -42.36 48.75
CA ASN A 607 34.11 -42.21 50.03
C ASN A 607 35.66 -42.33 49.86
N ASN A 608 36.43 -41.33 50.31
CA ASN A 608 37.88 -41.16 50.08
C ASN A 608 38.77 -42.07 50.98
N GLU A 609 38.63 -41.96 52.31
CA GLU A 609 39.37 -42.72 53.34
C GLU A 609 38.84 -44.14 53.62
N ARG A 610 37.62 -44.43 53.17
CA ARG A 610 36.88 -45.71 52.98
C ARG A 610 36.14 -46.25 54.21
N ASP A 611 35.06 -45.57 54.59
CA ASP A 611 34.14 -45.81 55.72
C ASP A 611 32.77 -46.43 55.30
N GLU A 612 31.68 -46.23 56.07
CA GLU A 612 30.28 -46.63 55.81
C GLU A 612 29.36 -45.42 55.48
N THR A 613 29.92 -44.20 55.39
CA THR A 613 29.22 -42.91 55.17
C THR A 613 29.76 -42.24 53.90
N GLY A 614 28.96 -41.48 53.13
CA GLY A 614 29.45 -40.82 51.91
C GLY A 614 30.34 -39.59 52.16
N ASP A 615 31.24 -39.28 51.22
CA ASP A 615 32.12 -38.07 51.23
C ASP A 615 31.33 -36.76 51.38
N ALA A 616 30.04 -36.77 51.05
CA ALA A 616 29.09 -35.68 51.28
C ALA A 616 28.92 -35.25 52.77
N CYS A 617 29.74 -35.75 53.72
CA CYS A 617 29.64 -35.40 55.15
C CYS A 617 30.85 -35.66 56.14
N ASP A 618 32.15 -35.33 55.89
CA ASP A 618 33.27 -35.49 56.91
C ASP A 618 34.39 -34.36 57.08
N ASP A 619 35.48 -34.61 57.88
CA ASP A 619 36.23 -33.66 58.80
C ASP A 619 37.80 -33.84 59.09
N ASP A 620 38.69 -34.61 58.39
CA ASP A 620 40.15 -34.82 58.81
C ASP A 620 41.21 -35.28 57.71
N ASP A 621 41.49 -34.54 56.62
CA ASP A 621 42.03 -35.05 55.31
C ASP A 621 43.53 -35.49 55.12
N ASP A 622 44.58 -34.63 55.27
CA ASP A 622 45.96 -34.89 54.73
C ASP A 622 46.98 -35.55 55.71
N ASN A 623 47.11 -35.02 56.93
CA ASN A 623 48.06 -35.41 57.99
C ASN A 623 49.56 -34.95 57.94
N ASP A 624 49.92 -33.86 57.25
CA ASP A 624 51.25 -33.22 57.26
C ASP A 624 51.70 -32.75 58.67
N THR A 625 50.73 -32.32 59.50
CA THR A 625 50.79 -31.70 60.85
C THR A 625 50.50 -30.19 60.96
N VAL A 626 50.24 -29.50 59.87
CA VAL A 626 49.38 -28.30 59.84
C VAL A 626 47.91 -28.74 59.66
N LEU A 627 46.98 -27.79 59.63
CA LEU A 627 45.55 -27.99 59.39
C LEU A 627 45.13 -27.08 58.23
N ASP A 628 44.12 -27.49 57.47
CA ASP A 628 43.78 -26.97 56.14
C ASP A 628 43.66 -25.44 56.07
N ALA A 629 43.19 -24.81 57.16
CA ALA A 629 43.05 -23.37 57.29
C ALA A 629 44.34 -22.60 57.67
N ALA A 630 45.54 -23.19 57.58
CA ALA A 630 46.78 -22.59 58.08
C ALA A 630 48.11 -23.02 57.41
N ASP A 631 48.10 -23.94 56.44
CA ASP A 631 49.26 -24.19 55.56
C ASP A 631 49.10 -23.42 54.24
N ASN A 632 50.18 -23.24 53.48
CA ASN A 632 50.09 -22.84 52.08
C ASN A 632 50.21 -24.01 51.10
N CYS A 633 50.66 -25.19 51.54
CA CYS A 633 50.44 -26.46 50.84
C CYS A 633 49.74 -27.49 51.75
N PRO A 634 48.41 -27.36 52.00
CA PRO A 634 47.66 -28.22 52.93
C PRO A 634 47.63 -29.71 52.65
N MET A 635 48.11 -30.16 51.48
CA MET A 635 48.23 -31.57 51.11
C MET A 635 49.69 -31.99 50.82
N ALA A 636 50.69 -31.12 51.09
CA ALA A 636 52.10 -31.33 50.70
C ALA A 636 53.15 -30.53 51.52
N ALA A 637 53.87 -31.21 52.42
CA ALA A 637 54.82 -30.62 53.37
C ALA A 637 56.01 -29.79 52.79
N ASN A 638 56.03 -28.46 53.05
CA ASN A 638 57.15 -27.53 52.78
C ASN A 638 57.78 -26.97 54.10
N THR A 639 58.83 -26.12 54.07
CA THR A 639 59.38 -25.53 55.35
C THR A 639 60.10 -24.16 55.33
N ASP A 640 60.54 -23.59 54.20
CA ASP A 640 61.34 -22.34 54.20
C ASP A 640 60.73 -21.14 53.47
N GLN A 641 59.76 -21.34 52.57
CA GLN A 641 58.78 -20.33 52.14
C GLN A 641 59.45 -19.02 51.68
N ALA A 642 60.35 -19.18 50.71
CA ALA A 642 60.71 -18.11 49.78
C ALA A 642 59.56 -17.94 48.76
N ASN A 643 59.54 -16.83 48.03
CA ASN A 643 58.44 -16.39 47.17
C ASN A 643 58.97 -15.20 46.34
N ASN A 644 59.12 -15.33 45.01
CA ASN A 644 59.73 -14.30 44.16
C ASN A 644 58.71 -13.40 43.43
N ASP A 645 57.44 -13.82 43.37
CA ASP A 645 56.31 -13.15 42.71
C ASP A 645 55.44 -12.26 43.64
N GLY A 646 55.15 -12.71 44.86
CA GLY A 646 54.25 -12.09 45.84
C GLY A 646 53.05 -12.94 46.31
N ASP A 647 52.94 -14.22 45.93
CA ASP A 647 51.78 -15.10 46.15
C ASP A 647 51.58 -15.62 47.62
N ALA A 648 50.67 -16.60 47.82
CA ALA A 648 50.44 -17.32 49.07
C ALA A 648 51.28 -18.60 49.27
N LEU A 649 51.67 -19.31 48.19
CA LEU A 649 52.57 -20.46 48.10
C LEU A 649 54.05 -20.06 48.32
N GLY A 650 54.94 -20.26 47.34
CA GLY A 650 56.37 -19.93 47.42
C GLY A 650 57.37 -21.09 47.25
N ASP A 651 58.53 -20.77 46.63
CA ASP A 651 59.50 -21.52 45.76
C ASP A 651 59.96 -22.95 46.15
N ALA A 652 59.37 -23.55 47.19
CA ALA A 652 59.65 -24.90 47.68
C ALA A 652 58.41 -25.82 47.67
N CYS A 653 57.21 -25.26 47.51
CA CYS A 653 56.06 -25.99 46.97
C CYS A 653 55.27 -25.19 45.93
N ASP A 654 55.53 -23.88 45.75
CA ASP A 654 55.49 -23.35 44.39
C ASP A 654 56.49 -24.12 43.52
N PRO A 655 56.12 -24.40 42.27
CA PRO A 655 57.02 -25.00 41.31
C PRO A 655 57.61 -23.99 40.31
N ASP A 656 57.17 -22.73 40.32
CA ASP A 656 57.47 -21.61 39.41
C ASP A 656 58.01 -20.41 40.22
N ASP A 657 58.88 -19.59 39.62
CA ASP A 657 59.64 -18.51 40.27
C ASP A 657 59.15 -17.09 39.87
N ASP A 658 58.46 -16.87 38.73
CA ASP A 658 58.01 -15.50 38.32
C ASP A 658 56.50 -15.32 38.04
N ASN A 659 55.70 -16.34 38.37
CA ASN A 659 54.23 -16.43 38.28
C ASN A 659 53.69 -16.49 36.84
N ASP A 660 54.48 -17.04 35.93
CA ASP A 660 54.04 -17.44 34.59
C ASP A 660 53.53 -18.89 34.54
N THR A 661 53.44 -19.57 35.69
CA THR A 661 53.05 -20.99 35.84
C THR A 661 54.08 -22.00 35.29
N VAL A 662 55.19 -21.55 34.73
CA VAL A 662 56.23 -22.39 34.15
C VAL A 662 57.33 -22.66 35.16
N LEU A 663 57.51 -23.94 35.43
CA LEU A 663 58.50 -24.40 36.37
C LEU A 663 59.92 -24.07 35.84
N ASP A 664 60.73 -23.32 36.57
CA ASP A 664 61.99 -22.64 36.14
C ASP A 664 63.13 -23.58 35.64
N VAL A 665 62.85 -24.88 35.57
CA VAL A 665 63.70 -25.94 35.01
C VAL A 665 63.24 -26.46 33.64
N ALA A 666 62.04 -26.09 33.20
CA ALA A 666 61.48 -26.26 31.85
C ALA A 666 61.51 -24.95 31.05
N ASP A 667 61.55 -23.84 31.76
CA ASP A 667 61.50 -22.46 31.29
C ASP A 667 62.69 -22.05 30.37
N ASN A 668 62.35 -21.34 29.29
CA ASN A 668 63.19 -20.85 28.21
C ASN A 668 63.51 -19.34 28.31
N CYS A 669 62.73 -18.50 29.01
CA CYS A 669 63.06 -17.07 29.25
C CYS A 669 63.34 -16.69 30.73
N GLN A 670 62.92 -17.50 31.71
CA GLN A 670 63.43 -17.67 33.08
C GLN A 670 63.34 -16.50 34.07
N PHE A 671 63.01 -15.30 33.60
CA PHE A 671 62.89 -14.03 34.37
C PHE A 671 62.00 -12.99 33.66
N THR A 672 61.28 -13.41 32.63
CA THR A 672 60.34 -12.63 31.83
C THR A 672 59.17 -13.56 31.62
N ALA A 673 58.15 -13.45 32.46
CA ALA A 673 56.95 -14.29 32.42
C ALA A 673 56.48 -14.58 30.98
N ASN A 674 56.61 -15.85 30.56
CA ASN A 674 56.32 -16.36 29.23
C ASN A 674 55.65 -17.73 29.34
N THR A 675 54.44 -17.68 29.88
CA THR A 675 53.53 -18.74 30.36
C THR A 675 53.46 -20.03 29.55
N ASP A 676 53.73 -19.92 28.25
CA ASP A 676 53.67 -20.96 27.23
C ASP A 676 54.98 -21.79 27.09
N GLN A 677 56.13 -21.16 27.31
CA GLN A 677 57.43 -21.60 26.80
C GLN A 677 57.41 -21.95 25.31
N ALA A 678 56.64 -21.17 24.56
CA ALA A 678 56.56 -21.19 23.11
C ALA A 678 57.99 -21.05 22.52
N ASN A 679 58.24 -21.88 21.51
CA ASN A 679 59.54 -22.18 20.89
C ASN A 679 59.22 -23.13 19.71
N ASN A 680 58.55 -22.60 18.70
CA ASN A 680 57.90 -23.39 17.64
C ASN A 680 58.92 -24.00 16.65
N GLU A 681 59.94 -23.23 16.28
CA GLU A 681 61.06 -23.60 15.41
C GLU A 681 62.16 -24.45 16.11
N ARG A 682 62.16 -24.49 17.46
CA ARG A 682 62.94 -25.41 18.32
C ARG A 682 64.42 -25.02 18.50
N ASP A 683 64.71 -23.72 18.63
CA ASP A 683 66.02 -23.09 18.89
C ASP A 683 66.43 -23.11 20.39
N GLU A 684 67.34 -22.23 20.83
CA GLU A 684 67.75 -21.97 22.22
C GLU A 684 67.08 -20.69 22.80
N LEU A 685 66.11 -20.09 22.09
CA LEU A 685 65.28 -18.95 22.50
C LEU A 685 63.80 -19.37 22.71
N GLY A 686 62.84 -18.45 22.64
CA GLY A 686 61.40 -18.77 22.65
C GLY A 686 60.58 -17.62 22.07
N ASP A 687 59.42 -17.94 21.50
CA ASP A 687 58.56 -17.09 20.64
C ASP A 687 58.24 -15.73 21.27
N ALA A 688 58.09 -15.68 22.60
CA ALA A 688 57.98 -14.44 23.39
C ALA A 688 59.19 -13.47 23.25
N CYS A 689 60.23 -13.81 22.48
CA CYS A 689 61.35 -12.95 22.13
C CYS A 689 62.10 -13.27 20.81
N ASP A 690 61.47 -13.88 19.79
CA ASP A 690 62.02 -13.99 18.40
C ASP A 690 61.21 -13.15 17.37
N ASP A 691 61.50 -13.27 16.05
CA ASP A 691 60.93 -12.44 14.95
C ASP A 691 60.54 -13.25 13.65
N ASP A 692 60.43 -14.60 13.68
CA ASP A 692 60.21 -15.51 12.50
C ASP A 692 59.89 -16.95 12.99
N ASP A 693 58.71 -17.15 13.58
CA ASP A 693 58.48 -18.25 14.55
C ASP A 693 58.21 -19.64 13.92
N ASP A 694 57.94 -19.71 12.62
CA ASP A 694 57.64 -20.96 11.90
C ASP A 694 58.66 -21.33 10.79
N ASN A 695 59.43 -20.35 10.29
CA ASN A 695 60.40 -20.46 9.19
C ASN A 695 59.83 -20.83 7.79
N ASP A 696 58.58 -20.49 7.47
CA ASP A 696 57.92 -20.63 6.16
C ASP A 696 58.67 -19.90 5.01
N MET A 697 59.14 -18.68 5.31
CA MET A 697 59.61 -17.60 4.42
C MET A 697 58.58 -16.51 4.05
N VAL A 698 57.39 -16.51 4.64
CA VAL A 698 56.65 -15.28 5.00
C VAL A 698 57.24 -14.77 6.35
N ALA A 699 56.55 -13.91 7.10
CA ALA A 699 56.94 -13.41 8.43
C ALA A 699 55.68 -12.93 9.16
N ASP A 700 55.66 -13.01 10.48
CA ASP A 700 54.49 -12.96 11.39
C ASP A 700 53.48 -11.80 11.20
N VAL A 701 53.87 -10.74 10.49
CA VAL A 701 53.03 -9.54 10.19
C VAL A 701 52.44 -9.52 8.77
N ASP A 702 52.88 -10.42 7.90
CA ASP A 702 52.42 -10.63 6.51
C ASP A 702 51.84 -12.06 6.34
N ASP A 703 51.72 -12.85 7.43
CA ASP A 703 51.38 -14.29 7.43
C ASP A 703 49.99 -14.54 8.06
N ASN A 704 49.12 -15.31 7.39
CA ASN A 704 47.85 -15.77 7.96
C ASN A 704 47.97 -17.05 8.82
N CYS A 705 49.14 -17.68 8.93
CA CYS A 705 49.45 -18.69 9.94
C CYS A 705 50.86 -18.49 10.54
N PRO A 706 51.10 -17.43 11.35
CA PRO A 706 52.43 -17.08 11.88
C PRO A 706 53.20 -18.19 12.62
N PHE A 707 52.50 -19.24 13.05
CA PHE A 707 53.04 -20.37 13.80
C PHE A 707 53.01 -21.71 13.02
N VAL A 708 52.48 -21.75 11.79
CA VAL A 708 52.22 -23.01 11.05
C VAL A 708 52.44 -22.89 9.52
N VAL A 709 53.55 -23.48 9.05
CA VAL A 709 54.05 -23.44 7.65
C VAL A 709 52.99 -23.71 6.58
N ASN A 710 52.41 -22.65 6.00
CA ASN A 710 51.27 -22.74 5.09
C ASN A 710 51.56 -22.34 3.62
N THR A 711 52.64 -21.61 3.29
CA THR A 711 53.20 -21.11 1.99
C THR A 711 52.29 -20.64 0.83
N ASN A 712 51.01 -21.02 0.79
CA ASN A 712 50.03 -20.64 -0.25
C ASN A 712 49.01 -19.62 0.28
N GLN A 713 48.85 -19.53 1.61
CA GLN A 713 47.95 -18.60 2.29
C GLN A 713 46.51 -18.72 1.76
N THR A 714 45.93 -19.91 1.93
CA THR A 714 44.49 -20.12 1.74
C THR A 714 43.76 -19.91 3.06
N ASN A 715 42.49 -19.54 2.92
CA ASN A 715 41.51 -19.15 3.93
C ASN A 715 40.18 -19.20 3.12
N THR A 716 39.15 -19.85 3.65
CA THR A 716 37.97 -20.33 2.89
C THR A 716 36.70 -19.63 3.37
N ASP A 717 36.55 -19.54 4.68
CA ASP A 717 35.73 -18.63 5.51
C ASP A 717 35.64 -17.16 5.08
N ARG A 718 36.60 -16.64 4.30
CA ARG A 718 36.89 -15.20 4.07
C ARG A 718 35.72 -14.22 3.82
N ASN A 719 34.54 -14.72 3.46
CA ASN A 719 33.36 -13.91 3.16
C ASN A 719 32.07 -14.53 3.75
N GLY A 720 32.19 -15.47 4.69
CA GLY A 720 31.10 -16.06 5.47
C GLY A 720 30.80 -15.28 6.75
N PRO A 721 29.90 -15.78 7.62
CA PRO A 721 29.38 -15.03 8.77
C PRO A 721 30.44 -14.76 9.85
N ASN A 722 31.29 -15.74 10.18
CA ASN A 722 32.36 -15.59 11.18
C ASN A 722 33.75 -15.30 10.58
N ALA A 723 33.83 -14.81 9.33
CA ALA A 723 35.06 -14.66 8.56
C ALA A 723 36.24 -14.01 9.32
N ASP A 724 37.37 -14.71 9.33
CA ASP A 724 38.50 -14.48 10.23
C ASP A 724 39.77 -13.99 9.45
N ALA A 725 40.95 -13.99 10.08
CA ALA A 725 42.24 -13.58 9.51
C ALA A 725 43.31 -14.69 9.47
N LEU A 726 42.98 -15.91 9.94
CA LEU A 726 43.74 -17.15 9.88
C LEU A 726 43.53 -17.83 8.51
N GLY A 727 43.35 -19.16 8.46
CA GLY A 727 43.12 -19.94 7.23
C GLY A 727 43.59 -21.39 7.30
N ASP A 728 43.29 -22.16 6.24
CA ASP A 728 43.07 -23.64 6.13
C ASP A 728 44.09 -24.67 6.74
N VAL A 729 45.00 -24.24 7.62
CA VAL A 729 46.16 -24.98 8.14
C VAL A 729 46.46 -24.62 9.60
N CYS A 730 45.96 -23.48 10.08
CA CYS A 730 46.06 -23.03 11.47
C CYS A 730 44.75 -22.49 12.05
N ASP A 731 43.69 -22.41 11.23
CA ASP A 731 42.35 -22.42 11.75
C ASP A 731 42.03 -23.78 12.40
N ASP A 732 41.08 -23.76 13.33
CA ASP A 732 40.42 -24.96 13.85
C ASP A 732 38.96 -25.07 13.34
N ASP A 733 38.47 -24.08 12.57
CA ASP A 733 37.17 -23.97 11.88
C ASP A 733 37.47 -23.41 10.46
N ASP A 734 37.39 -24.26 9.42
CA ASP A 734 37.99 -23.94 8.11
C ASP A 734 37.10 -23.04 7.22
N ASP A 735 35.80 -22.89 7.54
CA ASP A 735 34.81 -22.15 6.75
C ASP A 735 33.88 -21.20 7.52
N GLY A 736 33.87 -21.24 8.86
CA GLY A 736 33.33 -20.21 9.73
C GLY A 736 31.85 -20.36 10.07
N ASP A 737 31.31 -21.57 10.14
CA ASP A 737 29.94 -21.84 10.60
C ASP A 737 29.83 -21.74 12.15
N GLY A 738 30.83 -22.24 12.88
CA GLY A 738 30.90 -22.33 14.34
C GLY A 738 31.21 -23.72 14.89
N LEU A 739 31.24 -24.76 14.03
CA LEU A 739 31.81 -26.06 14.33
C LEU A 739 33.33 -26.06 14.07
N THR A 740 34.08 -26.85 14.84
CA THR A 740 35.49 -27.09 14.50
C THR A 740 35.65 -28.28 13.57
N ASP A 741 36.72 -28.25 12.76
CA ASP A 741 37.23 -29.29 11.84
C ASP A 741 37.25 -30.70 12.50
N LEU A 742 37.36 -30.75 13.84
CA LEU A 742 37.32 -31.95 14.68
C LEU A 742 35.91 -32.42 15.08
N GLN A 743 34.99 -31.49 15.31
CA GLN A 743 33.58 -31.76 15.65
C GLN A 743 32.84 -32.25 14.42
N GLU A 744 32.95 -31.54 13.30
CA GLU A 744 32.48 -31.99 11.97
C GLU A 744 33.03 -33.38 11.60
N THR A 745 34.34 -33.61 11.74
CA THR A 745 34.96 -34.93 11.52
C THR A 745 34.39 -36.03 12.43
N ALA A 746 33.73 -35.67 13.53
CA ALA A 746 33.04 -36.60 14.43
C ALA A 746 31.52 -36.73 14.12
N LEU A 747 30.91 -35.67 13.59
CA LEU A 747 29.55 -35.61 13.05
C LEU A 747 29.46 -36.19 11.61
N GLU A 748 30.60 -36.45 10.96
CA GLU A 748 30.76 -36.87 9.56
C GLU A 748 30.33 -35.83 8.48
N THR A 749 30.31 -34.53 8.81
CA THR A 749 30.09 -33.41 7.87
C THR A 749 31.37 -33.03 7.07
N ASP A 750 31.43 -31.91 6.30
CA ASP A 750 32.55 -31.61 5.34
C ASP A 750 33.14 -30.21 5.53
N THR A 751 34.29 -30.17 6.24
CA THR A 751 35.08 -29.03 6.80
C THR A 751 35.53 -27.90 5.87
N ARG A 752 34.73 -27.59 4.85
CA ARG A 752 34.89 -26.54 3.81
C ARG A 752 33.53 -26.08 3.24
N SER A 753 32.44 -26.31 3.97
CA SER A 753 31.06 -26.13 3.58
C SER A 753 30.21 -25.87 4.83
N ILE A 754 29.78 -24.63 5.01
CA ILE A 754 28.93 -24.15 6.11
C ILE A 754 27.57 -24.90 6.17
N ASP A 755 27.19 -25.51 5.05
CA ASP A 755 26.01 -26.36 4.80
C ASP A 755 26.51 -27.68 4.18
N HIS A 756 26.11 -28.83 4.74
CA HIS A 756 26.59 -30.15 4.32
C HIS A 756 25.81 -30.81 3.17
N ASP A 757 24.49 -30.92 3.28
CA ASP A 757 23.64 -31.69 2.37
C ASP A 757 22.95 -30.82 1.28
N GLY A 758 22.71 -29.54 1.56
CA GLY A 758 22.28 -28.52 0.59
C GLY A 758 21.01 -27.75 0.93
N ASP A 759 20.54 -27.74 2.19
CA ASP A 759 19.24 -27.21 2.61
C ASP A 759 19.21 -25.67 2.86
N THR A 760 20.37 -25.06 3.07
CA THR A 760 20.62 -23.64 3.42
C THR A 760 20.51 -23.23 4.89
N ILE A 761 20.25 -24.18 5.81
CA ILE A 761 20.61 -24.02 7.22
C ILE A 761 22.14 -24.25 7.34
N ALA A 762 22.73 -24.02 8.52
CA ALA A 762 24.16 -24.20 8.75
C ALA A 762 24.41 -25.32 9.78
N ASP A 763 25.41 -26.18 9.52
CA ASP A 763 25.73 -27.36 10.35
C ASP A 763 25.78 -27.02 11.87
N TYR A 764 26.36 -25.87 12.25
CA TYR A 764 26.38 -25.39 13.63
C TYR A 764 25.01 -25.16 14.26
N ALA A 765 24.06 -24.59 13.51
CA ALA A 765 22.70 -24.30 13.99
C ALA A 765 21.87 -25.58 14.17
N GLU A 766 22.25 -26.63 13.44
CA GLU A 766 21.58 -27.93 13.42
C GLU A 766 22.15 -28.95 14.43
N VAL A 767 23.14 -28.56 15.22
CA VAL A 767 23.79 -29.48 16.16
C VAL A 767 23.73 -28.89 17.57
N ALA A 768 22.64 -29.21 18.28
CA ALA A 768 22.39 -28.76 19.66
C ALA A 768 23.51 -29.13 20.66
N ASN A 769 24.24 -30.22 20.40
CA ASN A 769 25.45 -30.59 21.14
C ASN A 769 26.56 -31.13 20.21
N PRO A 770 27.45 -30.26 19.70
CA PRO A 770 28.48 -30.65 18.75
C PRO A 770 29.70 -31.32 19.41
N ASN A 771 29.55 -31.78 20.66
CA ASN A 771 30.59 -32.52 21.40
C ASN A 771 30.18 -33.98 21.68
N ASP A 772 28.95 -34.39 21.37
CA ASP A 772 28.51 -35.78 21.46
C ASP A 772 27.68 -36.17 20.20
N PRO A 773 28.30 -36.79 19.17
CA PRO A 773 27.60 -37.29 17.98
C PRO A 773 26.70 -38.50 18.22
N GLU A 774 26.42 -38.87 19.48
CA GLU A 774 25.35 -39.80 19.88
C GLU A 774 24.32 -39.08 20.80
N ASP A 775 24.24 -37.74 20.79
CA ASP A 775 23.22 -36.95 21.50
C ASP A 775 21.87 -36.95 20.74
N PRO A 776 20.75 -37.39 21.35
CA PRO A 776 19.43 -37.38 20.72
C PRO A 776 18.83 -35.99 20.44
N ALA A 777 19.51 -34.90 20.81
CA ALA A 777 19.13 -33.54 20.42
C ALA A 777 19.79 -33.09 19.09
N ASN A 778 20.54 -33.97 18.44
CA ASN A 778 21.09 -33.79 17.10
C ASN A 778 20.47 -34.79 16.08
N ASP A 779 19.38 -35.48 16.42
CA ASP A 779 18.82 -36.65 15.72
C ASP A 779 17.31 -36.65 16.05
N THR A 780 16.60 -35.66 15.49
CA THR A 780 15.28 -35.20 15.99
C THR A 780 14.17 -36.24 15.80
N ASP A 781 14.06 -36.88 14.63
CA ASP A 781 13.18 -38.04 14.40
C ASP A 781 13.67 -39.32 15.14
N GLY A 782 14.99 -39.54 15.16
CA GLY A 782 15.66 -40.72 15.70
C GLY A 782 15.92 -41.88 14.72
N ASP A 783 16.01 -41.67 13.40
CA ASP A 783 16.50 -42.65 12.41
C ASP A 783 17.94 -43.09 12.73
N GLY A 784 18.76 -42.14 13.22
CA GLY A 784 20.20 -42.27 13.37
C GLY A 784 21.00 -41.73 12.17
N ILE A 785 20.42 -40.79 11.42
CA ILE A 785 21.16 -39.73 10.73
C ILE A 785 21.47 -38.66 11.82
N ILE A 786 21.67 -37.39 11.47
CA ILE A 786 21.69 -36.23 12.38
C ILE A 786 21.12 -35.08 11.56
N ASP A 787 20.48 -34.11 12.20
CA ASP A 787 19.76 -33.02 11.53
C ASP A 787 20.62 -32.39 10.40
N ALA A 788 21.86 -31.97 10.74
CA ALA A 788 22.95 -31.46 9.86
C ALA A 788 23.49 -32.41 8.75
N ARG A 789 22.71 -33.41 8.34
CA ARG A 789 22.97 -34.35 7.24
C ARG A 789 21.69 -35.00 6.70
N ASP A 790 20.50 -34.71 7.23
CA ASP A 790 19.25 -35.19 6.65
C ASP A 790 18.73 -34.18 5.60
N ASN A 791 17.41 -34.09 5.37
CA ASN A 791 16.75 -33.06 4.57
C ASN A 791 15.23 -32.97 4.91
N ASP A 792 14.84 -33.46 6.09
CA ASP A 792 13.50 -33.91 6.52
C ASP A 792 13.68 -34.34 8.00
N SER A 793 14.06 -33.38 8.87
CA SER A 793 14.78 -33.66 10.13
C SER A 793 13.92 -34.30 11.24
N ASP A 794 12.59 -34.29 11.13
CA ASP A 794 11.65 -34.87 12.10
C ASP A 794 10.69 -35.98 11.54
N ASP A 795 10.82 -36.36 10.25
CA ASP A 795 9.98 -37.36 9.52
C ASP A 795 8.48 -36.98 9.46
N ASP A 796 8.14 -35.68 9.51
CA ASP A 796 6.83 -35.13 9.11
C ASP A 796 6.56 -35.34 7.61
N GLY A 797 7.50 -34.91 6.75
CA GLY A 797 7.45 -35.05 5.30
C GLY A 797 7.37 -33.76 4.47
N VAL A 798 7.52 -32.57 5.08
CA VAL A 798 8.07 -31.37 4.43
C VAL A 798 9.59 -31.58 4.22
N LEU A 799 10.43 -30.55 4.18
CA LEU A 799 11.87 -30.64 3.93
C LEU A 799 12.54 -29.40 4.53
N ASP A 800 13.61 -29.57 5.31
CA ASP A 800 14.32 -28.50 6.03
C ASP A 800 14.60 -27.21 5.19
N ILE A 801 14.86 -27.37 3.87
CA ILE A 801 15.06 -26.28 2.89
C ILE A 801 13.83 -25.42 2.58
N ASP A 802 12.63 -25.99 2.65
CA ASP A 802 11.37 -25.30 2.43
C ASP A 802 10.86 -24.67 3.75
N GLU A 803 11.34 -25.14 4.92
CA GLU A 803 11.06 -24.62 6.27
C GLU A 803 12.10 -23.62 6.81
N ALA A 804 13.30 -23.55 6.23
CA ALA A 804 14.40 -22.65 6.63
C ALA A 804 14.06 -21.14 6.61
N GLY A 805 12.90 -20.76 6.06
CA GLY A 805 12.35 -19.39 6.07
C GLY A 805 12.95 -18.45 5.03
N ASP A 806 14.24 -18.57 4.69
CA ASP A 806 14.84 -17.87 3.55
C ASP A 806 15.86 -18.72 2.75
N ALA A 807 16.97 -18.14 2.27
CA ALA A 807 18.01 -18.84 1.48
C ALA A 807 19.41 -18.18 1.65
N ASP A 808 19.64 -17.48 2.76
CA ASP A 808 20.87 -16.80 3.15
C ASP A 808 21.29 -17.27 4.56
N ILE A 809 21.90 -18.46 4.59
CA ILE A 809 22.61 -19.20 5.67
C ILE A 809 23.29 -18.42 6.82
N GLY A 810 23.41 -17.09 6.73
CA GLY A 810 23.74 -16.21 7.85
C GLY A 810 22.54 -15.76 8.70
N THR A 811 21.31 -16.08 8.34
CA THR A 811 20.11 -15.85 9.17
C THR A 811 19.92 -16.98 10.19
N PRO A 812 19.43 -16.69 11.42
CA PRO A 812 19.03 -17.75 12.34
C PRO A 812 17.79 -18.47 11.80
N PRO A 813 17.66 -19.81 12.00
CA PRO A 813 16.44 -20.54 11.70
C PRO A 813 15.20 -19.89 12.32
N ILE A 814 14.08 -19.95 11.59
CA ILE A 814 12.80 -19.41 12.02
C ILE A 814 12.14 -20.30 13.08
N ASP A 815 11.33 -19.67 13.93
CA ASP A 815 10.64 -20.18 15.13
C ASP A 815 9.28 -19.47 15.14
N SER A 816 8.26 -20.12 14.55
CA SER A 816 6.98 -19.49 14.20
C SER A 816 6.06 -19.26 15.40
N ASP A 817 5.89 -20.25 16.29
CA ASP A 817 5.02 -20.14 17.48
C ASP A 817 5.70 -19.41 18.67
N GLY A 818 7.04 -19.46 18.75
CA GLY A 818 7.85 -18.88 19.83
C GLY A 818 8.08 -19.77 21.05
N ASP A 819 7.88 -21.10 20.96
CA ASP A 819 8.25 -22.11 21.96
C ASP A 819 9.77 -22.13 22.17
N GLY A 820 10.52 -22.05 21.07
CA GLY A 820 11.97 -22.20 21.02
C GLY A 820 12.48 -23.47 20.33
N LEU A 821 11.60 -24.22 19.67
CA LEU A 821 11.95 -25.15 18.59
C LEU A 821 11.89 -24.38 17.26
N PRO A 822 12.96 -24.41 16.44
CA PRO A 822 12.87 -23.94 15.06
C PRO A 822 12.01 -24.87 14.20
N ASN A 823 11.35 -24.31 13.18
CA ASN A 823 10.33 -24.98 12.37
C ASN A 823 10.77 -26.36 11.81
N TYR A 824 11.99 -26.47 11.26
CA TYR A 824 12.60 -27.73 10.77
C TYR A 824 12.82 -28.85 11.81
N ARG A 825 12.20 -28.72 12.99
CA ARG A 825 12.26 -29.66 14.12
C ARG A 825 10.92 -29.81 14.85
N ASP A 826 9.86 -29.12 14.42
CA ASP A 826 8.57 -29.12 15.10
C ASP A 826 7.43 -29.46 14.11
N PRO A 827 6.87 -30.69 14.16
CA PRO A 827 5.81 -31.18 13.25
C PRO A 827 4.43 -30.48 13.32
N ASP A 828 4.37 -29.24 13.82
CA ASP A 828 3.20 -28.38 14.12
C ASP A 828 3.77 -26.95 14.29
N SER A 829 4.45 -26.42 13.26
CA SER A 829 5.38 -25.26 13.31
C SER A 829 4.82 -23.97 13.92
N ASP A 830 3.50 -23.78 13.88
CA ASP A 830 2.80 -22.64 14.49
C ASP A 830 1.88 -23.00 15.68
N ASN A 831 1.86 -24.29 16.05
CA ASN A 831 1.25 -24.85 17.26
C ASN A 831 -0.29 -24.70 17.33
N ASP A 832 -0.98 -24.72 16.18
CA ASP A 832 -2.44 -24.66 16.12
C ASP A 832 -3.13 -26.03 16.36
N GLY A 833 -2.43 -27.13 16.06
CA GLY A 833 -2.92 -28.50 16.17
C GLY A 833 -3.20 -29.23 14.85
N VAL A 834 -2.81 -28.65 13.71
CA VAL A 834 -2.57 -29.31 12.42
C VAL A 834 -1.06 -29.37 12.20
N GLY A 835 -0.57 -30.44 11.57
CA GLY A 835 0.87 -30.65 11.35
C GLY A 835 1.25 -30.40 9.90
N ASP A 836 2.42 -29.80 9.68
CA ASP A 836 2.88 -29.14 8.46
C ASP A 836 2.60 -29.94 7.16
N ALA A 837 2.84 -31.25 7.11
CA ALA A 837 2.58 -32.06 5.90
C ALA A 837 1.09 -32.33 5.57
N ASP A 838 0.14 -32.05 6.46
CA ASP A 838 -1.32 -32.05 6.23
C ASP A 838 -1.90 -30.61 6.29
N ASP A 839 -1.07 -29.57 6.45
CA ASP A 839 -1.44 -28.15 6.61
C ASP A 839 -1.38 -27.34 5.28
N ASN A 840 -2.23 -26.33 5.12
CA ASN A 840 -2.22 -25.38 4.00
C ASN A 840 -1.64 -23.98 4.31
N CYS A 841 -1.33 -23.67 5.57
CA CYS A 841 -0.49 -22.55 6.01
C CYS A 841 0.49 -22.96 7.14
N PRO A 842 1.45 -23.89 6.92
CA PRO A 842 2.31 -24.45 7.99
C PRO A 842 3.06 -23.47 8.92
N LEU A 843 3.16 -22.19 8.56
CA LEU A 843 3.89 -21.18 9.33
C LEU A 843 2.96 -20.08 9.90
N VAL A 844 1.63 -20.18 9.74
CA VAL A 844 0.64 -19.13 10.04
C VAL A 844 -0.72 -19.70 10.52
N ALA A 845 -0.77 -20.07 11.81
CA ALA A 845 -1.86 -20.74 12.53
C ALA A 845 -3.29 -20.45 12.03
N ASN A 846 -3.91 -21.46 11.41
CA ASN A 846 -5.19 -21.38 10.70
C ASN A 846 -6.09 -22.64 10.87
N ALA A 847 -6.09 -23.27 12.05
CA ALA A 847 -6.69 -24.56 12.46
C ALA A 847 -8.09 -25.00 11.97
N ASP A 848 -8.81 -24.17 11.22
CA ASP A 848 -9.98 -24.56 10.43
C ASP A 848 -9.67 -24.96 8.98
N GLN A 849 -8.42 -24.78 8.53
CA GLN A 849 -7.87 -25.23 7.24
C GLN A 849 -8.73 -24.77 6.06
N GLN A 850 -9.06 -23.48 6.06
CA GLN A 850 -9.79 -22.83 4.98
C GLN A 850 -8.88 -22.57 3.78
N ASP A 851 -9.42 -22.97 2.63
CA ASP A 851 -8.93 -22.83 1.25
C ASP A 851 -10.22 -22.59 0.44
N VAL A 852 -10.43 -21.35 -0.03
CA VAL A 852 -11.69 -20.90 -0.66
C VAL A 852 -11.66 -21.08 -2.18
N ASP A 853 -10.53 -20.84 -2.85
CA ASP A 853 -10.41 -20.94 -4.31
C ASP A 853 -10.09 -22.38 -4.80
N GLY A 854 -9.35 -23.16 -4.01
CA GLY A 854 -8.92 -24.52 -4.31
C GLY A 854 -7.52 -24.67 -4.93
N ASP A 855 -6.63 -23.67 -4.80
CA ASP A 855 -5.24 -23.69 -5.28
C ASP A 855 -4.38 -24.69 -4.49
N GLY A 856 -4.32 -24.50 -3.17
CA GLY A 856 -3.56 -25.34 -2.23
C GLY A 856 -2.92 -24.61 -1.06
N ASP A 857 -2.68 -23.31 -1.19
CA ASP A 857 -2.32 -22.41 -0.07
C ASP A 857 -3.60 -22.04 0.72
N GLY A 858 -3.50 -21.63 1.99
CA GLY A 858 -4.67 -21.33 2.84
C GLY A 858 -4.97 -19.85 3.05
N ASN A 859 -6.22 -19.52 3.40
CA ASN A 859 -6.73 -18.15 3.62
C ASN A 859 -6.03 -17.31 4.72
N ALA A 860 -4.99 -17.83 5.38
CA ALA A 860 -4.18 -17.10 6.35
C ALA A 860 -2.78 -16.72 5.83
N CYS A 861 -2.36 -17.30 4.70
CA CYS A 861 -1.02 -17.18 4.12
C CYS A 861 -1.03 -16.95 2.60
N ASP A 862 -2.15 -17.21 1.92
CA ASP A 862 -2.44 -16.72 0.58
C ASP A 862 -2.50 -15.18 0.56
N GLY A 863 -2.44 -14.59 -0.63
CA GLY A 863 -2.65 -13.17 -0.88
C GLY A 863 -3.59 -12.87 -2.05
N ASP A 864 -4.32 -13.87 -2.55
CA ASP A 864 -5.44 -13.80 -3.51
C ASP A 864 -6.53 -14.78 -3.00
N SER A 865 -6.95 -14.61 -1.73
CA SER A 865 -7.64 -15.60 -0.87
C SER A 865 -8.95 -16.22 -1.41
N ASP A 866 -9.48 -15.75 -2.53
CA ASP A 866 -10.63 -16.34 -3.24
C ASP A 866 -10.42 -16.55 -4.76
N GLY A 867 -9.20 -16.30 -5.26
CA GLY A 867 -8.71 -16.66 -6.59
C GLY A 867 -9.25 -15.79 -7.74
N ASP A 868 -9.65 -14.55 -7.44
CA ASP A 868 -10.27 -13.64 -8.40
C ASP A 868 -9.28 -12.78 -9.22
N LEU A 869 -8.03 -12.70 -8.76
CA LEU A 869 -6.89 -11.91 -9.27
C LEU A 869 -6.75 -10.46 -8.75
N VAL A 870 -7.48 -10.09 -7.69
CA VAL A 870 -7.20 -8.97 -6.78
C VAL A 870 -6.46 -9.51 -5.54
N LEU A 871 -5.66 -8.68 -4.86
CA LEU A 871 -4.86 -9.13 -3.70
C LEU A 871 -5.52 -8.71 -2.38
N ASP A 872 -5.42 -9.52 -1.32
CA ASP A 872 -5.97 -9.27 0.02
C ASP A 872 -5.63 -7.89 0.65
N ASP A 873 -4.57 -7.21 0.19
CA ASP A 873 -4.19 -5.87 0.68
C ASP A 873 -4.92 -4.70 -0.03
N VAL A 874 -5.67 -5.01 -1.10
CA VAL A 874 -6.48 -4.07 -1.89
C VAL A 874 -7.88 -4.58 -2.24
N ASP A 875 -8.17 -5.86 -1.95
CA ASP A 875 -9.48 -6.49 -2.16
C ASP A 875 -10.48 -6.07 -1.06
N ASN A 876 -11.66 -5.62 -1.49
CA ASN A 876 -12.75 -5.24 -0.62
C ASN A 876 -13.67 -6.41 -0.19
N CYS A 877 -13.45 -7.67 -0.64
CA CYS A 877 -14.29 -8.81 -0.24
C CYS A 877 -13.62 -10.10 0.28
N LEU A 878 -12.29 -10.25 0.21
CA LEU A 878 -11.37 -11.21 0.88
C LEU A 878 -11.64 -12.73 0.81
N LEU A 879 -12.88 -13.15 0.62
CA LEU A 879 -13.38 -14.53 0.75
C LEU A 879 -14.54 -14.79 -0.23
N LEU A 880 -14.79 -13.89 -1.19
CA LEU A 880 -15.94 -13.91 -2.11
C LEU A 880 -15.70 -13.14 -3.43
N ALA A 881 -14.89 -13.74 -4.30
CA ALA A 881 -14.47 -13.28 -5.63
C ALA A 881 -15.40 -12.28 -6.34
N ASN A 882 -14.95 -11.02 -6.43
CA ASN A 882 -15.58 -9.90 -7.11
C ASN A 882 -14.58 -9.08 -7.98
N PRO A 883 -14.15 -9.57 -9.17
CA PRO A 883 -13.01 -8.99 -9.94
C PRO A 883 -13.20 -7.58 -10.52
N LEU A 884 -14.29 -6.91 -10.14
CA LEU A 884 -14.66 -5.55 -10.50
C LEU A 884 -14.50 -4.58 -9.33
N GLN A 885 -14.40 -5.07 -8.09
CA GLN A 885 -14.23 -4.28 -6.86
C GLN A 885 -15.29 -3.18 -6.73
N GLU A 886 -16.54 -3.60 -6.95
CA GLU A 886 -17.73 -2.74 -6.83
C GLU A 886 -18.02 -2.50 -5.34
N ASP A 887 -18.18 -1.22 -4.99
CA ASP A 887 -18.27 -0.63 -3.63
C ASP A 887 -19.18 0.60 -3.76
N ALA A 888 -20.48 0.41 -3.59
CA ALA A 888 -21.49 1.41 -3.94
C ALA A 888 -21.69 2.51 -2.88
N ASP A 889 -21.42 2.25 -1.59
CA ASP A 889 -21.49 3.27 -0.53
C ASP A 889 -20.13 3.92 -0.17
N GLY A 890 -19.00 3.26 -0.47
CA GLY A 890 -17.65 3.72 -0.18
C GLY A 890 -17.17 3.45 1.24
N ASP A 891 -17.74 2.46 1.95
CA ASP A 891 -17.30 1.98 3.27
C ASP A 891 -15.93 1.26 3.21
N GLY A 892 -15.65 0.58 2.09
CA GLY A 892 -14.46 -0.25 1.88
C GLY A 892 -14.70 -1.76 2.02
N LEU A 893 -15.97 -2.19 2.05
CA LEU A 893 -16.42 -3.57 1.83
C LEU A 893 -17.19 -3.62 0.50
N GLY A 894 -16.95 -4.63 -0.33
CA GLY A 894 -17.62 -4.73 -1.63
C GLY A 894 -19.07 -5.21 -1.56
N ASP A 895 -19.86 -4.85 -2.59
CA ASP A 895 -21.32 -5.05 -2.66
C ASP A 895 -21.77 -6.51 -2.40
N VAL A 896 -20.90 -7.49 -2.70
CA VAL A 896 -21.21 -8.93 -2.55
C VAL A 896 -20.99 -9.47 -1.13
N CYS A 897 -20.21 -8.78 -0.30
CA CYS A 897 -19.79 -9.24 1.02
C CYS A 897 -20.22 -8.32 2.19
N ASP A 898 -20.89 -7.20 1.90
CA ASP A 898 -21.52 -6.32 2.88
C ASP A 898 -22.33 -7.10 3.96
N PRO A 899 -21.97 -6.97 5.25
CA PRO A 899 -22.60 -7.69 6.36
C PRO A 899 -23.88 -7.02 6.91
N ASP A 900 -24.11 -5.74 6.63
CA ASP A 900 -25.33 -5.03 7.03
C ASP A 900 -26.46 -5.25 5.99
N GLY A 901 -26.08 -5.40 4.71
CA GLY A 901 -26.95 -5.78 3.59
C GLY A 901 -27.77 -4.59 3.07
N ASP A 902 -27.13 -3.44 2.93
CA ASP A 902 -27.65 -2.08 2.70
C ASP A 902 -26.58 -1.33 1.85
N PRO A 903 -26.22 -1.84 0.64
CA PRO A 903 -24.93 -1.57 -0.01
C PRO A 903 -24.80 -0.18 -0.65
N ASP A 904 -25.87 0.62 -0.64
CA ASP A 904 -25.85 2.04 -1.02
C ASP A 904 -26.02 2.99 0.20
N ALA A 905 -26.03 2.42 1.42
CA ALA A 905 -26.17 3.07 2.73
C ALA A 905 -27.39 3.99 2.88
N ASP A 906 -28.47 3.69 2.16
CA ASP A 906 -29.81 4.24 2.30
C ASP A 906 -30.34 4.18 3.75
N GLY A 907 -30.15 3.03 4.40
CA GLY A 907 -30.76 2.66 5.68
C GLY A 907 -31.93 1.68 5.59
N VAL A 908 -32.16 1.06 4.43
CA VAL A 908 -33.14 -0.01 4.18
C VAL A 908 -32.39 -1.24 3.64
N PRO A 909 -32.34 -2.36 4.39
CA PRO A 909 -31.61 -3.54 3.92
C PRO A 909 -32.30 -4.25 2.75
N ASN A 910 -31.50 -4.80 1.81
CA ASN A 910 -31.75 -5.67 0.63
C ASN A 910 -32.95 -6.66 0.65
N ALA A 911 -33.55 -6.94 1.80
CA ALA A 911 -34.72 -7.81 1.95
C ALA A 911 -36.05 -7.06 2.19
N GLU A 912 -35.97 -5.74 2.44
CA GLU A 912 -37.08 -4.79 2.53
C GLU A 912 -36.91 -3.60 1.56
N ASP A 913 -35.88 -3.64 0.71
CA ASP A 913 -35.47 -2.63 -0.27
C ASP A 913 -35.92 -2.96 -1.71
N ASN A 914 -36.38 -1.97 -2.48
CA ASN A 914 -36.73 -2.05 -3.89
C ASN A 914 -35.73 -1.40 -4.87
N CYS A 915 -34.63 -0.77 -4.41
CA CYS A 915 -33.56 -0.24 -5.26
C CYS A 915 -32.14 -0.57 -4.74
N PHE A 916 -31.84 -1.86 -4.56
CA PHE A 916 -30.63 -2.50 -3.99
C PHE A 916 -29.20 -2.04 -4.38
N LEU A 917 -29.03 -0.97 -5.18
CA LEU A 917 -27.76 -0.31 -5.54
C LEU A 917 -27.93 1.21 -5.77
N VAL A 918 -29.08 1.81 -5.46
CA VAL A 918 -29.48 3.19 -5.84
C VAL A 918 -30.34 3.84 -4.74
N ALA A 919 -29.66 4.33 -3.69
CA ALA A 919 -30.25 4.76 -2.43
C ALA A 919 -31.55 5.59 -2.54
N ASN A 920 -32.66 5.01 -2.10
CA ASN A 920 -34.00 5.60 -2.14
C ASN A 920 -34.74 5.54 -0.77
N PRO A 921 -34.30 6.24 0.31
CA PRO A 921 -34.67 5.93 1.73
C PRO A 921 -36.11 6.17 2.17
N LEU A 922 -36.98 6.41 1.22
CA LEU A 922 -38.43 6.55 1.35
C LEU A 922 -39.18 5.31 0.85
N GLN A 923 -38.54 4.46 0.03
CA GLN A 923 -39.11 3.26 -0.59
C GLN A 923 -40.42 3.61 -1.30
N GLU A 924 -40.29 4.56 -2.24
CA GLU A 924 -41.39 5.00 -3.09
C GLU A 924 -41.46 4.06 -4.31
N ASP A 925 -42.71 3.74 -4.67
CA ASP A 925 -43.18 2.59 -5.43
C ASP A 925 -44.59 3.00 -5.91
N VAL A 926 -44.66 3.70 -7.04
CA VAL A 926 -45.89 4.33 -7.54
C VAL A 926 -46.86 3.31 -8.16
N ASP A 927 -46.34 2.28 -8.84
CA ASP A 927 -47.15 1.29 -9.54
C ASP A 927 -47.48 0.03 -8.68
N GLY A 928 -46.54 -0.43 -7.84
CA GLY A 928 -46.67 -1.62 -6.98
C GLY A 928 -46.03 -2.93 -7.51
N ASP A 929 -45.11 -2.87 -8.47
CA ASP A 929 -44.43 -3.99 -9.14
C ASP A 929 -43.42 -4.71 -8.21
N GLY A 930 -42.46 -3.96 -7.64
CA GLY A 930 -41.41 -4.49 -6.77
C GLY A 930 -40.02 -3.91 -6.98
N ASP A 931 -39.74 -3.28 -8.13
CA ASP A 931 -38.66 -2.31 -8.28
C ASP A 931 -39.12 -0.93 -7.70
N GLY A 932 -38.29 0.13 -7.72
CA GLY A 932 -38.64 1.41 -7.08
C GLY A 932 -38.43 2.65 -7.96
N ASP A 933 -39.12 3.75 -7.62
CA ASP A 933 -39.23 5.02 -8.37
C ASP A 933 -37.90 5.68 -8.84
N VAL A 934 -36.74 5.17 -8.41
CA VAL A 934 -35.40 5.71 -8.71
C VAL A 934 -34.54 4.74 -9.54
N CYS A 935 -34.96 3.46 -9.64
CA CYS A 935 -34.23 2.39 -10.33
C CYS A 935 -35.09 1.59 -11.33
N ASP A 936 -36.42 1.73 -11.28
CA ASP A 936 -37.32 1.35 -12.37
C ASP A 936 -36.99 2.17 -13.65
N SER A 937 -37.52 1.72 -14.77
CA SER A 937 -37.42 2.33 -16.08
C SER A 937 -38.76 2.77 -16.68
N ASP A 938 -39.90 2.48 -16.02
CA ASP A 938 -41.28 2.89 -16.36
C ASP A 938 -42.06 3.08 -15.04
N ALA A 939 -41.61 4.02 -14.18
CA ALA A 939 -41.91 4.07 -12.74
C ALA A 939 -43.38 4.25 -12.32
N ASP A 940 -44.31 4.41 -13.26
CA ASP A 940 -45.77 4.36 -13.00
C ASP A 940 -46.55 3.35 -13.86
N ASN A 941 -45.82 2.57 -14.68
CA ASN A 941 -46.26 1.42 -15.47
C ASN A 941 -47.40 1.76 -16.44
N ASP A 942 -47.27 2.88 -17.14
CA ASP A 942 -48.19 3.27 -18.21
C ASP A 942 -47.74 2.78 -19.60
N GLY A 943 -46.46 2.41 -19.73
CA GLY A 943 -45.84 1.93 -20.97
C GLY A 943 -44.92 2.95 -21.66
N VAL A 944 -44.59 4.07 -21.00
CA VAL A 944 -43.63 5.07 -21.47
C VAL A 944 -42.52 5.27 -20.43
N SER A 945 -41.34 4.72 -20.73
CA SER A 945 -40.15 4.83 -19.89
C SER A 945 -39.76 6.27 -19.53
N ASP A 946 -39.27 6.49 -18.30
CA ASP A 946 -38.90 7.71 -17.53
C ASP A 946 -38.21 8.91 -18.24
N GLY A 947 -37.94 8.83 -19.54
CA GLY A 947 -37.91 10.00 -20.43
C GLY A 947 -39.29 10.59 -20.73
N ASP A 948 -40.33 10.13 -20.03
CA ASP A 948 -41.68 10.68 -19.93
C ASP A 948 -41.70 12.15 -19.41
N ASN A 949 -42.76 12.89 -19.74
CA ASN A 949 -43.05 14.22 -19.21
C ASN A 949 -43.87 14.24 -17.89
N CYS A 950 -44.27 13.10 -17.31
CA CYS A 950 -44.77 12.98 -15.93
C CYS A 950 -44.33 11.69 -15.17
N PRO A 951 -43.02 11.39 -14.97
CA PRO A 951 -42.51 10.03 -14.62
C PRO A 951 -42.96 9.36 -13.31
N LEU A 952 -43.99 9.88 -12.63
CA LEU A 952 -44.61 9.37 -11.42
C LEU A 952 -46.15 9.55 -11.47
N HIS A 953 -46.76 9.69 -12.65
CA HIS A 953 -48.17 10.11 -12.84
C HIS A 953 -48.95 9.65 -14.09
N ALA A 954 -48.62 8.51 -14.68
CA ALA A 954 -49.42 7.65 -15.58
C ALA A 954 -50.29 8.42 -16.59
N ASN A 955 -49.64 8.84 -17.67
CA ASN A 955 -50.08 9.83 -18.64
C ASN A 955 -50.00 9.38 -20.12
N ALA A 956 -49.58 8.14 -20.42
CA ALA A 956 -49.24 7.40 -21.66
C ALA A 956 -49.51 8.00 -23.06
N ALA A 957 -50.50 8.86 -23.17
CA ALA A 957 -50.72 9.76 -24.31
C ALA A 957 -49.71 10.91 -24.41
N GLN A 958 -48.88 11.16 -23.36
CA GLN A 958 -47.82 12.19 -23.34
C GLN A 958 -48.34 13.61 -23.68
N GLU A 959 -49.56 13.94 -23.23
CA GLU A 959 -50.18 15.25 -23.51
C GLU A 959 -49.41 16.37 -22.76
N ASP A 960 -48.79 17.30 -23.51
CA ASP A 960 -48.25 18.58 -23.03
C ASP A 960 -48.93 19.71 -23.84
N ALA A 961 -49.81 20.47 -23.18
CA ALA A 961 -50.67 21.45 -23.84
C ALA A 961 -50.02 22.82 -24.11
N ASP A 962 -48.87 23.15 -23.51
CA ASP A 962 -48.26 24.47 -23.66
C ASP A 962 -46.76 24.49 -24.06
N GLY A 963 -46.07 23.35 -23.96
CA GLY A 963 -44.80 23.04 -24.61
C GLY A 963 -43.57 23.28 -23.74
N ASP A 964 -43.65 22.93 -22.46
CA ASP A 964 -42.61 23.24 -21.46
C ASP A 964 -41.76 22.02 -21.03
N GLY A 965 -42.26 20.80 -21.28
CA GLY A 965 -41.61 19.54 -20.89
C GLY A 965 -42.26 18.81 -19.71
N VAL A 966 -43.35 19.32 -19.13
CA VAL A 966 -44.15 18.68 -18.09
C VAL A 966 -45.56 18.38 -18.64
N GLY A 967 -46.08 17.16 -18.44
CA GLY A 967 -47.35 16.73 -19.03
C GLY A 967 -48.60 17.19 -18.26
N ASP A 968 -49.74 17.33 -18.97
CA ASP A 968 -51.08 17.70 -18.49
C ASP A 968 -51.59 16.92 -17.26
N ALA A 969 -50.99 15.75 -16.97
CA ALA A 969 -51.34 14.90 -15.84
C ALA A 969 -50.69 15.33 -14.51
N CYS A 970 -49.47 15.87 -14.56
CA CYS A 970 -48.67 16.29 -13.41
C CYS A 970 -48.45 17.81 -13.34
N ASP A 971 -48.55 18.52 -14.48
CA ASP A 971 -48.40 19.97 -14.58
C ASP A 971 -49.47 20.72 -13.77
N ASN A 972 -49.00 21.65 -12.95
CA ASN A 972 -49.82 22.51 -12.11
C ASN A 972 -50.27 23.83 -12.79
N CYS A 973 -50.01 24.05 -14.08
CA CYS A 973 -50.44 25.26 -14.82
C CYS A 973 -51.12 25.07 -16.20
N VAL A 974 -50.75 24.10 -17.05
CA VAL A 974 -51.42 23.52 -18.25
C VAL A 974 -51.74 24.48 -19.43
N ASP A 975 -51.79 25.78 -19.20
CA ASP A 975 -51.95 26.85 -20.21
C ASP A 975 -50.72 27.82 -20.15
N TRP A 976 -49.69 27.57 -19.31
CA TRP A 976 -48.68 28.54 -18.84
C TRP A 976 -47.27 28.00 -18.39
N ALA A 977 -46.54 27.28 -19.24
CA ALA A 977 -45.09 26.97 -19.16
C ALA A 977 -44.32 27.42 -17.91
N ASN A 978 -44.05 26.46 -17.02
CA ASN A 978 -43.29 26.58 -15.78
C ASN A 978 -42.57 25.25 -15.46
N PRO A 979 -41.47 24.88 -16.17
CA PRO A 979 -40.85 23.55 -16.04
C PRO A 979 -40.33 23.21 -14.64
N GLU A 980 -40.09 24.23 -13.81
CA GLU A 980 -39.66 24.12 -12.41
C GLU A 980 -40.83 23.84 -11.44
N GLN A 981 -42.08 23.86 -11.92
CA GLN A 981 -43.32 23.48 -11.24
C GLN A 981 -43.56 24.13 -9.86
N GLU A 982 -42.99 25.33 -9.61
CA GLU A 982 -43.11 26.06 -8.34
C GLU A 982 -44.57 26.35 -7.93
N ASP A 983 -45.03 25.78 -6.80
CA ASP A 983 -46.22 26.22 -6.03
C ASP A 983 -45.80 26.50 -4.58
N ALA A 984 -45.33 27.71 -4.31
CA ALA A 984 -44.87 28.12 -2.97
C ALA A 984 -45.99 28.23 -1.92
N ASN A 985 -47.22 27.78 -2.21
CA ASN A 985 -48.34 27.80 -1.27
C ASN A 985 -49.17 26.50 -1.16
N ASP A 986 -48.66 25.38 -1.70
CA ASP A 986 -49.23 24.02 -1.60
C ASP A 986 -50.72 23.93 -2.02
N ASN A 987 -51.14 24.65 -3.08
CA ASN A 987 -52.55 24.78 -3.45
C ASN A 987 -52.99 23.97 -4.69
N GLY A 988 -52.04 23.45 -5.46
CA GLY A 988 -52.25 22.72 -6.71
C GLY A 988 -52.46 23.64 -7.91
N ILE A 989 -51.77 24.80 -7.92
CA ILE A 989 -51.71 25.79 -9.00
C ILE A 989 -50.33 26.46 -8.92
N GLY A 990 -49.52 26.38 -9.97
CA GLY A 990 -48.18 26.98 -9.97
C GLY A 990 -48.17 28.50 -9.89
N ASP A 991 -47.12 29.07 -9.31
CA ASP A 991 -47.00 30.51 -9.02
C ASP A 991 -46.96 31.37 -10.30
N VAL A 992 -46.60 30.79 -11.45
CA VAL A 992 -46.66 31.43 -12.78
C VAL A 992 -48.10 31.68 -13.23
N CYS A 993 -49.03 30.78 -12.88
CA CYS A 993 -50.44 30.86 -13.26
C CYS A 993 -51.40 31.23 -12.11
N ASP A 994 -50.97 31.22 -10.83
CA ASP A 994 -51.80 31.65 -9.69
C ASP A 994 -52.09 33.17 -9.74
N PRO A 995 -53.36 33.58 -9.96
CA PRO A 995 -53.73 34.99 -10.08
C PRO A 995 -53.82 35.72 -8.72
N THR A 996 -53.24 35.15 -7.66
CA THR A 996 -53.19 35.68 -6.30
C THR A 996 -51.80 35.70 -5.66
N PHE A 997 -50.75 35.33 -6.41
CA PHE A 997 -49.34 35.45 -6.00
C PHE A 997 -48.92 36.91 -5.72
N ASP A 998 -48.07 37.09 -4.69
CA ASP A 998 -47.70 38.38 -4.05
C ASP A 998 -46.27 38.17 -3.50
N ARG A 999 -45.27 38.19 -4.39
CA ARG A 999 -43.92 37.60 -4.18
C ARG A 999 -43.16 38.14 -2.96
N ASP A 1000 -43.34 39.42 -2.64
CA ASP A 1000 -42.70 40.07 -1.48
C ASP A 1000 -43.65 40.32 -0.29
N LEU A 1001 -44.93 39.95 -0.43
CA LEU A 1001 -45.97 39.98 0.58
C LEU A 1001 -46.30 41.40 1.11
N ASP A 1002 -46.10 42.45 0.31
CA ASP A 1002 -46.51 43.81 0.69
C ASP A 1002 -48.05 43.99 0.75
N GLY A 1003 -48.77 43.14 0.00
CA GLY A 1003 -50.22 43.13 -0.09
C GLY A 1003 -50.77 43.60 -1.44
N THR A 1004 -49.96 43.55 -2.49
CA THR A 1004 -50.28 43.92 -3.87
C THR A 1004 -49.70 42.86 -4.81
N VAL A 1005 -50.56 42.22 -5.61
CA VAL A 1005 -50.19 41.01 -6.38
C VAL A 1005 -49.31 41.31 -7.61
N ASP A 1006 -48.48 40.36 -8.02
CA ASP A 1006 -47.49 40.46 -9.13
C ASP A 1006 -48.02 41.07 -10.45
N PRO A 1007 -49.29 40.87 -10.88
CA PRO A 1007 -49.82 41.54 -12.08
C PRO A 1007 -50.22 43.02 -11.89
N GLU A 1008 -50.14 43.57 -10.67
CA GLU A 1008 -50.79 44.84 -10.29
C GLU A 1008 -49.93 45.78 -9.40
N ASP A 1009 -48.66 45.43 -9.17
CA ASP A 1009 -47.72 46.12 -8.27
C ASP A 1009 -46.43 46.59 -8.98
N ASN A 1010 -46.18 47.91 -9.11
CA ASN A 1010 -44.98 48.40 -9.82
C ASN A 1010 -43.64 47.99 -9.20
N CYS A 1011 -43.63 47.28 -8.06
CA CYS A 1011 -42.58 46.36 -7.67
C CYS A 1011 -43.01 45.00 -6.92
N PRO A 1012 -43.01 43.72 -7.50
CA PRO A 1012 -42.29 42.35 -7.19
C PRO A 1012 -40.88 41.66 -7.81
N ALA A 1013 -39.51 41.93 -8.00
CA ALA A 1013 -38.27 42.90 -8.00
C ALA A 1013 -37.61 43.69 -6.74
N LEU A 1014 -37.85 45.02 -6.44
CA LEU A 1014 -37.71 45.71 -5.08
C LEU A 1014 -38.94 46.48 -4.39
N ALA A 1015 -39.48 45.95 -3.26
CA ALA A 1015 -40.86 46.01 -2.66
C ALA A 1015 -41.42 47.37 -2.16
N ASN A 1016 -42.72 47.73 -2.37
CA ASN A 1016 -43.10 49.17 -2.33
C ASN A 1016 -44.46 49.70 -1.81
N ALA A 1017 -45.55 48.95 -1.68
CA ALA A 1017 -46.91 49.13 -1.08
C ALA A 1017 -47.70 50.45 -1.17
N ASP A 1018 -47.06 51.60 -1.46
CA ASP A 1018 -47.73 52.85 -1.83
C ASP A 1018 -47.63 53.21 -3.32
N GLN A 1019 -47.06 52.30 -4.12
CA GLN A 1019 -47.14 52.26 -5.59
C GLN A 1019 -46.63 53.56 -6.21
N ALA A 1020 -45.42 53.94 -5.80
CA ALA A 1020 -44.78 55.18 -6.19
C ALA A 1020 -44.06 55.01 -7.53
N ASP A 1021 -44.38 55.89 -8.49
CA ASP A 1021 -43.76 56.03 -9.81
C ASP A 1021 -43.77 57.53 -10.12
N ALA A 1022 -42.58 58.14 -10.17
CA ALA A 1022 -42.40 59.59 -10.21
C ALA A 1022 -42.43 60.19 -11.63
N ASP A 1023 -41.99 59.44 -12.65
CA ASP A 1023 -41.89 59.93 -14.04
C ASP A 1023 -42.90 59.31 -15.03
N GLY A 1024 -43.38 58.09 -14.77
CA GLY A 1024 -44.51 57.45 -15.44
C GLY A 1024 -44.18 56.31 -16.40
N ASP A 1025 -43.06 55.60 -16.24
CA ASP A 1025 -42.63 54.56 -17.19
C ASP A 1025 -43.17 53.13 -16.92
N GLY A 1026 -43.44 52.82 -15.64
CA GLY A 1026 -44.00 51.56 -15.15
C GLY A 1026 -43.13 50.74 -14.19
N VAL A 1027 -41.91 51.17 -13.87
CA VAL A 1027 -41.11 50.70 -12.72
C VAL A 1027 -41.44 51.59 -11.50
N GLY A 1028 -41.14 51.16 -10.27
CA GLY A 1028 -41.40 51.95 -9.06
C GLY A 1028 -40.19 52.67 -8.48
N ASP A 1029 -40.41 53.82 -7.81
CA ASP A 1029 -39.42 54.72 -7.16
C ASP A 1029 -38.36 54.01 -6.27
N VAL A 1030 -38.60 52.75 -5.91
CA VAL A 1030 -37.77 51.90 -5.03
C VAL A 1030 -36.95 50.87 -5.82
N CYS A 1031 -37.48 50.35 -6.94
CA CYS A 1031 -36.84 49.38 -7.82
C CYS A 1031 -36.31 49.98 -9.14
N ASP A 1032 -36.37 51.31 -9.29
CA ASP A 1032 -35.93 52.08 -10.46
C ASP A 1032 -34.50 52.64 -10.29
N SER A 1033 -33.63 52.40 -11.27
CA SER A 1033 -32.26 52.91 -11.37
C SER A 1033 -32.15 54.37 -11.87
N CYS A 1034 -33.22 54.94 -12.46
CA CYS A 1034 -33.32 56.37 -12.79
C CYS A 1034 -34.65 57.05 -12.35
N PRO A 1035 -34.98 57.15 -11.03
CA PRO A 1035 -36.29 57.61 -10.50
C PRO A 1035 -36.84 59.00 -10.83
N GLU A 1036 -36.29 59.75 -11.80
CA GLU A 1036 -36.93 60.94 -12.38
C GLU A 1036 -36.74 61.05 -13.93
N ASP A 1037 -36.19 60.02 -14.61
CA ASP A 1037 -35.76 60.07 -16.03
C ASP A 1037 -36.03 58.78 -16.89
N ALA A 1038 -36.98 57.93 -16.52
CA ALA A 1038 -37.73 56.96 -17.37
C ALA A 1038 -36.92 55.97 -18.26
N ASN A 1039 -36.48 54.85 -17.67
CA ASN A 1039 -35.76 53.75 -18.31
C ASN A 1039 -36.38 52.36 -18.01
N ARG A 1040 -37.52 52.06 -18.62
CA ARG A 1040 -38.32 50.85 -18.34
C ARG A 1040 -37.58 49.51 -18.54
N ASP A 1041 -36.51 49.52 -19.32
CA ASP A 1041 -35.60 48.40 -19.57
C ASP A 1041 -34.48 48.26 -18.52
N GLN A 1042 -34.35 49.23 -17.60
CA GLN A 1042 -33.47 49.23 -16.42
C GLN A 1042 -32.00 48.90 -16.71
N ALA A 1043 -31.56 49.21 -17.94
CA ALA A 1043 -30.21 48.93 -18.42
C ALA A 1043 -29.15 49.82 -17.74
N ASP A 1044 -28.05 49.18 -17.37
CA ASP A 1044 -26.84 49.74 -16.75
C ASP A 1044 -25.64 49.02 -17.40
N GLU A 1045 -24.98 49.64 -18.39
CA GLU A 1045 -23.92 49.01 -19.19
C GLU A 1045 -22.57 48.87 -18.43
N ASP A 1046 -22.39 49.53 -17.26
CA ASP A 1046 -21.16 49.41 -16.45
C ASP A 1046 -21.33 48.98 -14.98
N GLY A 1047 -22.57 48.76 -14.51
CA GLY A 1047 -22.89 48.09 -13.24
C GLY A 1047 -22.72 48.98 -12.00
N ASP A 1048 -22.81 50.30 -12.17
CA ASP A 1048 -22.60 51.33 -11.14
C ASP A 1048 -23.83 51.54 -10.22
N GLY A 1049 -25.02 51.08 -10.65
CA GLY A 1049 -26.30 51.28 -9.97
C GLY A 1049 -27.03 52.55 -10.39
N ILE A 1050 -26.67 53.13 -11.53
CA ILE A 1050 -27.29 54.32 -12.15
C ILE A 1050 -27.50 54.00 -13.63
N GLY A 1051 -28.76 53.82 -14.03
CA GLY A 1051 -29.08 53.35 -15.39
C GLY A 1051 -28.59 54.28 -16.51
N ASP A 1052 -28.37 53.71 -17.70
CA ASP A 1052 -27.85 54.34 -18.93
C ASP A 1052 -28.56 55.66 -19.32
N ALA A 1053 -29.84 55.80 -18.92
CA ALA A 1053 -30.65 56.97 -19.19
C ALA A 1053 -30.25 58.21 -18.36
N CYS A 1054 -29.63 58.02 -17.20
CA CYS A 1054 -29.34 59.09 -16.24
C CYS A 1054 -27.86 59.26 -15.85
N ASP A 1055 -26.91 58.41 -16.27
CA ASP A 1055 -25.48 58.78 -16.24
C ASP A 1055 -25.19 60.00 -17.17
N GLU A 1056 -24.32 60.91 -16.68
CA GLU A 1056 -23.79 62.05 -17.45
C GLU A 1056 -22.25 61.99 -17.64
N THR A 1057 -21.58 60.84 -17.42
CA THR A 1057 -20.11 60.73 -17.36
C THR A 1057 -19.43 59.92 -18.48
N GLY A 1058 -20.15 59.12 -19.27
CA GLY A 1058 -19.60 58.32 -20.39
C GLY A 1058 -18.92 59.09 -21.57
N ALA A 1059 -19.68 59.42 -22.64
CA ALA A 1059 -19.11 59.53 -24.00
C ALA A 1059 -19.03 60.94 -24.67
N GLY A 1060 -17.90 61.25 -25.34
CA GLY A 1060 -17.64 62.55 -25.99
C GLY A 1060 -17.08 62.52 -27.43
N GLY A 1061 -17.84 62.06 -28.45
CA GLY A 1061 -17.34 61.83 -29.83
C GLY A 1061 -17.80 62.76 -30.98
N ALA A 1062 -19.08 63.18 -31.01
CA ALA A 1062 -19.69 64.19 -31.93
C ALA A 1062 -19.83 63.92 -33.47
N GLY A 1063 -20.97 63.34 -33.87
CA GLY A 1063 -22.08 64.10 -34.50
C GLY A 1063 -22.26 64.17 -36.04
N GLY A 1064 -23.52 64.33 -36.50
CA GLY A 1064 -23.82 64.78 -37.88
C GLY A 1064 -25.23 64.55 -38.49
N GLU A 1065 -26.19 65.46 -38.24
CA GLU A 1065 -27.38 65.78 -39.06
C GLU A 1065 -28.28 64.67 -39.69
N GLY A 1066 -29.55 64.58 -39.26
CA GLY A 1066 -30.69 64.55 -40.22
C GLY A 1066 -31.75 63.44 -40.13
N GLY A 1067 -32.71 63.52 -39.20
CA GLY A 1067 -33.93 62.68 -39.22
C GLY A 1067 -35.12 63.31 -39.95
N ALA A 1068 -36.25 62.58 -40.07
CA ALA A 1068 -37.62 63.16 -40.11
C ALA A 1068 -38.78 62.11 -40.12
N GLY A 1069 -39.23 61.67 -38.94
CA GLY A 1069 -40.59 61.15 -38.66
C GLY A 1069 -40.95 59.74 -39.16
N GLY A 1070 -41.99 59.10 -38.61
CA GLY A 1070 -42.84 59.52 -37.48
C GLY A 1070 -44.26 58.95 -37.52
N ASP A 1071 -44.93 58.93 -36.36
CA ASP A 1071 -46.22 58.28 -36.05
C ASP A 1071 -46.19 56.73 -36.19
N GLY A 1072 -46.58 55.92 -35.19
CA GLY A 1072 -47.02 56.21 -33.82
C GLY A 1072 -48.08 55.22 -33.32
N GLY A 1073 -47.95 54.73 -32.08
CA GLY A 1073 -48.76 53.66 -31.47
C GLY A 1073 -47.81 52.63 -30.86
N ALA A 1074 -47.46 52.63 -29.56
CA ALA A 1074 -48.22 52.77 -28.31
C ALA A 1074 -48.88 51.45 -27.87
N GLY A 1075 -48.36 50.88 -26.78
CA GLY A 1075 -48.77 49.58 -26.21
C GLY A 1075 -47.70 48.98 -25.30
N GLY A 1076 -47.20 49.75 -24.31
CA GLY A 1076 -46.34 49.23 -23.26
C GLY A 1076 -47.12 49.14 -21.95
N SER A 1077 -47.24 47.92 -21.42
CA SER A 1077 -47.69 47.51 -20.07
C SER A 1077 -48.09 46.02 -20.13
N GLY A 1078 -47.35 45.05 -19.59
CA GLY A 1078 -46.02 45.14 -18.97
C GLY A 1078 -46.02 45.59 -17.51
N GLY A 1079 -45.31 44.84 -16.67
CA GLY A 1079 -45.33 44.97 -15.22
C GLY A 1079 -45.56 43.58 -14.59
N MET A 1080 -45.02 43.27 -13.42
CA MET A 1080 -44.76 44.21 -12.30
C MET A 1080 -43.72 43.59 -11.25
N GLY A 1081 -42.77 44.33 -10.55
CA GLY A 1081 -41.56 43.72 -9.84
C GLY A 1081 -40.62 44.51 -8.75
N GLY A 1082 -40.34 44.49 -7.35
CA GLY A 1082 -40.47 43.93 -5.85
C GLY A 1082 -39.65 42.78 -5.03
N GLU A 1083 -38.93 43.05 -3.91
CA GLU A 1083 -37.76 42.21 -3.38
C GLU A 1083 -38.06 41.40 -2.12
N GLY A 1084 -37.28 40.33 -1.95
CA GLY A 1084 -36.72 39.90 -0.65
C GLY A 1084 -35.92 40.99 0.11
N GLY A 1085 -34.61 40.83 0.36
CA GLY A 1085 -33.82 41.85 1.06
C GLY A 1085 -32.59 41.42 1.91
N GLN A 1086 -31.40 41.49 1.29
CA GLN A 1086 -30.17 42.11 1.84
C GLN A 1086 -29.33 41.52 3.01
N ASP A 1087 -28.06 41.17 2.66
CA ASP A 1087 -26.77 41.80 3.09
C ASP A 1087 -26.23 41.75 4.55
N VAL A 1088 -24.91 41.90 4.80
CA VAL A 1088 -23.64 41.52 4.11
C VAL A 1088 -22.43 41.77 5.07
N ALA A 1089 -21.28 41.20 4.73
CA ALA A 1089 -19.93 41.24 5.36
C ALA A 1089 -19.47 42.41 6.27
N VAL A 1090 -18.48 42.12 7.16
CA VAL A 1090 -17.22 42.90 7.35
C VAL A 1090 -16.19 42.17 8.23
N ASP A 1091 -14.90 42.28 7.87
CA ASP A 1091 -13.72 42.18 8.76
C ASP A 1091 -12.84 43.45 8.52
N PRO A 1092 -12.11 44.03 9.50
CA PRO A 1092 -10.72 43.58 9.78
C PRO A 1092 -10.14 43.82 11.20
N GLU A 1093 -8.96 43.21 11.43
CA GLU A 1093 -7.81 43.68 12.24
C GLU A 1093 -7.81 43.56 13.81
N PHE A 1094 -6.78 42.83 14.30
CA PHE A 1094 -5.79 43.25 15.33
C PHE A 1094 -5.73 42.56 16.73
N VAL A 1095 -4.83 41.57 16.83
CA VAL A 1095 -3.90 41.24 17.96
C VAL A 1095 -4.43 41.01 19.40
N GLY A 1096 -4.14 39.82 19.95
CA GLY A 1096 -3.78 39.68 21.38
C GLY A 1096 -4.11 38.34 22.05
N GLY A 1097 -3.18 37.37 22.04
CA GLY A 1097 -3.35 36.07 22.72
C GLY A 1097 -2.99 36.07 24.22
N CYS A 1098 -3.38 35.00 24.94
CA CYS A 1098 -2.73 34.47 26.16
C CYS A 1098 -3.33 33.12 26.61
N ASP A 1099 -2.45 32.12 26.81
CA ASP A 1099 -2.67 30.80 27.45
C ASP A 1099 -3.45 30.85 28.78
N CYS A 1100 -4.30 29.83 29.05
CA CYS A 1100 -4.45 29.25 30.40
C CYS A 1100 -5.05 27.81 30.45
N ARG A 1101 -4.29 26.82 29.98
CA ARG A 1101 -3.98 25.50 30.61
C ARG A 1101 -5.03 24.54 31.25
N MET A 1102 -4.80 23.25 30.93
CA MET A 1102 -4.73 22.05 31.83
C MET A 1102 -5.99 21.36 32.41
N SER A 1103 -6.13 20.06 32.07
CA SER A 1103 -6.31 18.88 32.97
C SER A 1103 -6.31 17.60 32.09
N ASP A 1104 -5.17 16.93 31.87
CA ASP A 1104 -4.56 15.84 32.67
C ASP A 1104 -4.95 14.42 32.15
N ALA A 1105 -3.93 13.59 31.82
CA ALA A 1105 -4.00 12.25 31.18
C ALA A 1105 -3.97 11.07 32.24
N PRO A 1106 -3.53 9.79 32.02
CA PRO A 1106 -2.92 9.06 30.87
C PRO A 1106 -3.74 7.79 30.46
N SER A 1107 -3.30 6.73 29.74
CA SER A 1107 -2.04 6.19 29.14
C SER A 1107 -2.42 5.33 27.89
N SER A 1108 -1.59 4.81 26.97
CA SER A 1108 -0.17 4.34 26.91
C SER A 1108 0.36 4.55 25.45
N ARG A 1109 1.65 4.80 25.13
CA ARG A 1109 2.79 3.86 24.93
C ARG A 1109 2.46 2.55 24.17
N ALA A 1110 3.21 2.06 23.18
CA ALA A 1110 4.38 2.54 22.36
C ALA A 1110 4.82 1.38 21.41
N ALA A 1111 5.61 1.49 20.31
CA ALA A 1111 6.07 2.58 19.38
C ALA A 1111 6.95 1.92 18.27
N TRP A 1112 7.61 2.70 17.37
CA TRP A 1112 8.40 2.27 16.16
C TRP A 1112 7.50 1.74 15.01
N GLY A 1113 7.87 1.76 13.71
CA GLY A 1113 9.06 2.32 13.04
C GLY A 1113 8.99 2.21 11.48
N LEU A 1114 9.96 2.83 10.80
CA LEU A 1114 10.28 2.83 9.34
C LEU A 1114 10.42 1.41 8.71
N ALA A 1115 10.40 1.15 7.39
CA ALA A 1115 9.97 1.89 6.17
C ALA A 1115 10.17 1.01 4.90
N VAL A 1116 9.64 1.46 3.74
CA VAL A 1116 10.15 1.36 2.33
C VAL A 1116 10.99 0.13 1.89
N GLY A 1117 10.70 -0.46 0.72
CA GLY A 1117 11.81 -1.14 -0.02
C GLY A 1117 11.58 -2.03 -1.25
N LEU A 1118 10.96 -1.54 -2.34
CA LEU A 1118 11.09 -2.02 -3.73
C LEU A 1118 11.66 -3.46 -4.01
N ALA A 1119 10.75 -4.43 -4.17
CA ALA A 1119 10.50 -5.14 -5.45
C ALA A 1119 11.57 -6.05 -6.11
N LEU A 1120 11.21 -6.53 -7.32
CA LEU A 1120 11.92 -6.28 -8.60
C LEU A 1120 12.36 -7.55 -9.39
N ILE A 1121 12.31 -7.40 -10.73
CA ILE A 1121 13.01 -8.15 -11.78
C ILE A 1121 12.38 -9.50 -12.20
N LEU A 1122 12.43 -9.80 -13.53
CA LEU A 1122 12.92 -11.05 -14.20
C LEU A 1122 12.06 -11.44 -15.44
N ARG A 1123 12.55 -12.05 -16.55
CA ARG A 1123 13.87 -12.65 -16.86
C ARG A 1123 14.23 -12.65 -18.38
N ARG A 1124 15.51 -12.35 -18.67
CA ARG A 1124 16.44 -13.03 -19.64
C ARG A 1124 16.41 -12.81 -21.19
N ARG A 1125 17.48 -12.10 -21.62
CA ARG A 1125 18.59 -12.60 -22.51
C ARG A 1125 18.36 -12.88 -24.04
N ARG A 1126 18.82 -11.97 -24.94
CA ARG A 1126 20.11 -12.04 -25.72
C ARG A 1126 20.18 -11.25 -27.06
N LYS A 1127 21.08 -10.24 -27.11
CA LYS A 1127 22.03 -9.83 -28.19
C LYS A 1127 21.63 -10.02 -29.68
N GLY A 1128 21.53 -8.93 -30.47
CA GLY A 1128 21.42 -9.10 -31.94
C GLY A 1128 21.73 -8.00 -32.99
N SER A 1129 21.78 -6.69 -32.70
CA SER A 1129 22.15 -5.60 -33.66
C SER A 1129 21.28 -5.31 -34.91
N ALA A 1130 20.66 -4.11 -34.87
CA ALA A 1130 20.60 -3.11 -35.96
C ALA A 1130 19.69 -3.29 -37.21
N ALA A 1131 18.82 -2.29 -37.37
CA ALA A 1131 18.02 -1.91 -38.55
C ALA A 1131 18.91 -1.35 -39.72
N PRO A 1132 18.38 -0.89 -40.88
CA PRO A 1132 16.97 -0.71 -41.23
C PRO A 1132 16.50 -1.07 -42.67
N ALA A 1133 15.19 -0.87 -42.86
CA ALA A 1133 14.50 -0.40 -44.08
C ALA A 1133 13.98 -1.35 -45.17
N ALA A 1134 12.71 -1.07 -45.53
CA ALA A 1134 12.09 -1.14 -46.87
C ALA A 1134 11.42 -2.44 -47.39
N ARG A 1135 10.11 -2.51 -47.10
CA ARG A 1135 8.99 -2.43 -48.08
C ARG A 1135 8.49 -3.72 -48.79
N ALA A 1136 7.26 -4.09 -48.39
CA ALA A 1136 6.17 -4.77 -49.12
C ALA A 1136 6.29 -6.27 -49.50
N GLY A 1137 5.22 -7.06 -49.25
CA GLY A 1137 5.13 -8.36 -49.91
C GLY A 1137 4.05 -9.42 -49.64
N ARG A 1138 2.88 -9.13 -49.02
CA ARG A 1138 1.57 -9.88 -49.09
C ARG A 1138 1.54 -11.43 -49.20
N ALA A 1139 0.67 -12.04 -48.38
CA ALA A 1139 0.18 -13.43 -48.39
C ALA A 1139 1.13 -14.51 -47.82
N SER A 1140 0.61 -15.57 -47.18
CA SER A 1140 -0.80 -16.02 -47.10
C SER A 1140 -1.25 -16.26 -45.66
#